data_AF-A0A960GJC1-F1
#
_entry.id   AF-A0A960GJC1-F1
#
_cell.length_a   1.000
_cell.length_b   1.000
_cell.length_c   1.000
_cell.angle_alpha   90.00
_cell.angle_beta   90.00
_cell.angle_gamma   90.00
#
_symmetry.space_group_name_H-M   'P 1'
#
loop_
_entity.id
_entity.type
_entity.pdbx_description
1 polymer ?
#
loop_
_entity_poly.entity_id
_entity_poly.type
_entity_poly.pdbx_seq_one_letter_code
_entity_poly.pdbx_strand_id
1 'polypeptide(L)'
;MRTPNTSPPWAARVGALAAALGVGTAVFAGTGVARADADDTAADRDSAAATSRSGADRAATDTPTSSTVTPNRRITRSDERRQPAPQAQAPRRESLSLPRPAAATVKNDSPPAEVRVVAPAPAPPAPNSSLSDAAVSVRIPSTSAAEESISAAAASAGTAGPAPTITALTSVPVVASAAPPAVVETPVPASQAVTADGGLVSRLLAAVGLSGVGAGGSPSVPAETPALWALLGFARRESGRTLRSGAAQTLQPTSAETVAAAAVVAPKSLASAHVGWVTGQRNFGIPGLGWPQTNNTSWAGVYGTDLGIMWFNGENGLTQLAFGDTFSGPNMTGDWRSNVLLLSDDTELYDGLSLINTGYAYQFIPAARDAVFFIGSEVTNIPTSAVYADANNYVSYMSVKSWDTPGRWTTNYSAVSMYDPATDKWVLQRSTIRSAGWFRSSTPYVAGDQNFQQMAYVLQPEEQVAAGDTRYLYAFGTPAGRAGSAYLSRVPETAITDLSQYEYWDGSTWVRNKPAVAVPVIGDSPNSGGLFGWAIDLANDPNFCGGWFAGFTGAKTGGNVSEMSVQYNEYLDKYVVMYGDGLNNIQLRTANTPEGPWSDPIMVASSIQYPGLYAPMIHPLSGTGQLTDAAGDPDVSTLYWNMSLWGNYNVVLMETDLTPLAPVSTLV
;
A
#
# COMPACT_ATOMS: atom_id res chain seq x y z
N MET A 1 0.38 24.28 64.07
CA MET A 1 1.36 24.83 63.10
C MET A 1 1.16 24.17 61.74
N ARG A 2 1.52 24.88 60.67
CA ARG A 2 1.63 24.49 59.23
C ARG A 2 1.15 23.09 58.77
N THR A 3 0.25 23.12 57.79
CA THR A 3 0.07 22.08 56.75
C THR A 3 1.14 22.18 55.65
N PRO A 4 1.35 21.11 54.87
CA PRO A 4 1.79 21.16 53.47
C PRO A 4 0.66 20.65 52.54
N ASN A 5 0.12 21.41 51.59
CA ASN A 5 0.67 21.86 50.29
C ASN A 5 0.85 20.77 49.21
N THR A 6 -0.25 20.53 48.47
CA THR A 6 -0.39 20.66 47.00
C THR A 6 0.79 20.27 46.08
N SER A 7 0.51 19.33 45.17
CA SER A 7 1.34 18.96 44.01
C SER A 7 1.45 20.08 42.95
N PRO A 8 2.57 20.18 42.21
CA PRO A 8 2.67 21.00 40.99
C PRO A 8 2.16 20.26 39.73
N PRO A 9 1.76 20.96 38.66
CA PRO A 9 1.21 20.36 37.44
C PRO A 9 2.28 19.84 36.46
N TRP A 10 1.83 18.98 35.55
CA TRP A 10 2.60 18.48 34.41
C TRP A 10 2.82 19.58 33.35
N ALA A 11 4.00 19.61 32.75
CA ALA A 11 4.35 20.62 31.75
C ALA A 11 3.96 20.15 30.34
N ALA A 12 2.89 20.75 29.78
CA ALA A 12 2.63 20.64 28.35
C ALA A 12 3.80 21.23 27.55
N ARG A 13 4.35 20.47 26.60
CA ARG A 13 5.33 20.97 25.63
C ARG A 13 4.66 21.11 24.27
N VAL A 14 4.82 22.28 23.68
CA VAL A 14 4.16 22.71 22.44
C VAL A 14 4.69 21.89 21.26
N GLY A 15 3.79 21.38 20.42
CA GLY A 15 4.14 20.73 19.15
C GLY A 15 4.63 21.75 18.12
N ALA A 16 5.75 21.46 17.46
CA ALA A 16 6.38 22.34 16.48
C ALA A 16 6.03 21.92 15.03
N LEU A 17 4.95 22.52 14.52
CA LEU A 17 4.67 22.84 13.12
C LEU A 17 5.57 22.22 12.02
N ALA A 18 4.97 21.36 11.18
CA ALA A 18 5.48 21.01 9.86
C ALA A 18 4.40 21.31 8.79
N ALA A 19 4.20 22.59 8.48
CA ALA A 19 3.24 23.04 7.46
C ALA A 19 3.98 23.61 6.24
N ALA A 20 4.00 22.87 5.14
CA ALA A 20 4.71 23.26 3.91
C ALA A 20 3.94 22.88 2.63
N LEU A 21 3.00 23.76 2.26
CA LEU A 21 2.73 24.21 0.88
C LEU A 21 2.64 23.15 -0.24
N GLY A 22 1.41 22.76 -0.57
CA GLY A 22 1.10 22.35 -1.95
C GLY A 22 1.09 23.57 -2.88
N VAL A 23 1.73 23.48 -4.05
CA VAL A 23 1.75 24.55 -5.08
C VAL A 23 1.22 24.01 -6.39
N GLY A 24 -0.06 24.27 -6.68
CA GLY A 24 -0.64 24.10 -8.01
C GLY A 24 -0.32 25.32 -8.88
N THR A 25 0.38 25.13 -10.00
CA THR A 25 0.78 26.20 -10.93
C THR A 25 -0.36 26.65 -11.85
N ALA A 26 -1.30 27.41 -11.30
CA ALA A 26 -2.33 28.10 -12.08
C ALA A 26 -1.78 29.37 -12.73
N VAL A 27 -1.59 29.35 -14.06
CA VAL A 27 -1.19 30.54 -14.84
C VAL A 27 -2.43 31.32 -15.25
N PHE A 28 -2.62 32.51 -14.68
CA PHE A 28 -3.55 33.53 -15.18
C PHE A 28 -2.83 34.86 -15.33
N ALA A 29 -2.88 35.43 -16.54
CA ALA A 29 -2.32 36.75 -16.84
C ALA A 29 -3.39 37.83 -16.63
N GLY A 30 -3.07 38.87 -15.86
CA GLY A 30 -3.94 40.03 -15.62
C GLY A 30 -3.15 41.22 -15.13
N THR A 31 -3.08 42.29 -15.94
CA THR A 31 -2.26 43.48 -15.66
C THR A 31 -3.06 44.56 -14.91
N GLY A 32 -2.46 45.16 -13.87
CA GLY A 32 -2.96 46.37 -13.22
C GLY A 32 -1.84 47.11 -12.51
N VAL A 33 -1.76 48.45 -12.65
CA VAL A 33 -0.63 49.27 -12.17
C VAL A 33 -1.10 50.61 -11.61
N ALA A 34 -0.86 50.85 -10.32
CA ALA A 34 -0.65 52.14 -9.65
C ALA A 34 -0.09 51.80 -8.26
N ARG A 35 1.20 52.01 -7.96
CA ARG A 35 1.94 53.28 -7.77
C ARG A 35 1.47 54.06 -6.54
N ALA A 36 2.42 54.28 -5.63
CA ALA A 36 2.35 55.20 -4.51
C ALA A 36 3.59 56.10 -4.54
N ASP A 37 3.48 57.26 -3.91
CA ASP A 37 4.54 58.23 -3.63
C ASP A 37 4.35 58.55 -2.10
N ALA A 38 5.34 58.34 -1.22
CA ALA A 38 6.47 59.24 -0.91
C ALA A 38 6.06 60.45 -0.01
N ASP A 39 6.74 60.85 1.07
CA ASP A 39 8.02 60.41 1.69
C ASP A 39 8.07 60.74 3.21
N ASP A 40 9.06 60.18 3.93
CA ASP A 40 9.89 60.77 5.02
C ASP A 40 9.29 61.43 6.30
N THR A 41 9.96 61.48 7.48
CA THR A 41 11.22 60.88 7.96
C THR A 41 11.23 60.70 9.50
N ALA A 42 12.08 59.76 9.97
CA ALA A 42 12.90 59.73 11.20
C ALA A 42 12.43 60.28 12.58
N ALA A 43 12.62 59.42 13.61
CA ALA A 43 13.04 59.69 15.00
C ALA A 43 12.17 60.62 15.91
N ASP A 44 12.21 60.52 17.24
CA ASP A 44 13.12 59.79 18.16
C ASP A 44 12.36 59.15 19.36
N ARG A 45 13.11 58.78 20.40
CA ARG A 45 12.77 57.92 21.55
C ARG A 45 11.83 58.48 22.64
N ASP A 46 11.37 57.54 23.46
CA ASP A 46 11.15 57.58 24.93
C ASP A 46 10.40 58.77 25.56
N SER A 47 9.22 58.50 26.14
CA SER A 47 9.06 58.47 27.62
C SER A 47 7.62 58.27 28.13
N ALA A 48 7.55 57.87 29.41
CA ALA A 48 6.44 57.91 30.38
C ALA A 48 5.24 58.86 30.05
N ALA A 49 3.98 58.49 30.26
CA ALA A 49 3.33 58.12 31.53
C ALA A 49 3.41 59.25 32.60
N ALA A 50 2.34 59.69 33.29
CA ALA A 50 0.94 59.24 33.32
C ALA A 50 0.03 60.34 33.95
N THR A 51 -1.28 60.05 34.09
CA THR A 51 -2.21 60.65 35.08
C THR A 51 -2.57 62.15 34.96
N SER A 52 -3.70 62.69 35.45
CA SER A 52 -4.96 62.10 35.99
C SER A 52 -6.11 63.12 36.11
N ARG A 53 -7.36 62.63 35.93
CA ARG A 53 -8.64 63.00 36.61
C ARG A 53 -8.83 64.41 37.23
N SER A 54 -9.73 65.20 36.63
CA SER A 54 -10.94 65.85 37.23
C SER A 54 -11.62 66.66 36.09
N GLY A 55 -12.92 66.96 36.01
CA GLY A 55 -13.94 67.31 37.03
C GLY A 55 -14.12 68.84 37.03
N ALA A 56 -15.29 69.44 36.79
CA ALA A 56 -16.64 68.92 36.51
C ALA A 56 -17.56 70.02 35.88
N ASP A 57 -18.87 69.71 35.80
CA ASP A 57 -20.05 70.62 35.74
C ASP A 57 -20.60 71.24 34.41
N ARG A 58 -21.85 70.84 34.11
CA ARG A 58 -23.02 71.64 33.62
C ARG A 58 -23.11 72.05 32.12
N ALA A 59 -24.31 72.10 31.50
CA ALA A 59 -25.69 71.82 31.96
C ALA A 59 -26.69 71.51 30.82
N ALA A 60 -27.83 70.87 31.18
CA ALA A 60 -29.16 70.91 30.53
C ALA A 60 -29.31 70.24 29.12
N THR A 61 -30.49 69.74 28.68
CA THR A 61 -31.85 69.66 29.29
C THR A 61 -32.64 68.41 28.84
N ASP A 62 -33.73 68.12 29.57
CA ASP A 62 -34.98 67.41 29.18
C ASP A 62 -35.04 65.90 28.84
N THR A 63 -35.75 65.20 29.73
CA THR A 63 -36.29 63.81 29.72
C THR A 63 -37.83 63.86 29.45
N PRO A 64 -38.67 62.79 29.58
CA PRO A 64 -38.50 61.38 29.99
C PRO A 64 -38.90 60.41 28.82
N THR A 65 -39.64 59.28 28.85
CA THR A 65 -40.39 58.36 29.79
C THR A 65 -40.70 57.07 28.97
N SER A 66 -41.13 55.88 29.43
CA SER A 66 -41.05 55.10 30.69
C SER A 66 -41.70 53.70 30.47
N SER A 67 -41.53 52.64 31.28
CA SER A 67 -40.34 52.14 32.02
C SER A 67 -40.66 50.82 32.79
N THR A 68 -40.05 49.70 32.38
CA THR A 68 -39.42 48.71 33.30
C THR A 68 -40.31 47.82 34.22
N VAL A 69 -39.68 46.76 34.77
CA VAL A 69 -39.90 46.08 36.08
C VAL A 69 -40.37 44.62 36.06
N THR A 70 -39.56 43.78 36.72
CA THR A 70 -39.89 42.42 37.19
C THR A 70 -40.01 42.41 38.72
N PRO A 71 -41.01 41.72 39.31
CA PRO A 71 -40.94 41.29 40.70
C PRO A 71 -41.04 39.76 40.85
N ASN A 72 -40.49 39.25 41.95
CA ASN A 72 -40.40 37.82 42.28
C ASN A 72 -41.48 37.43 43.31
N ARG A 73 -42.14 36.27 43.18
CA ARG A 73 -43.04 35.76 44.24
C ARG A 73 -43.05 34.22 44.33
N ARG A 74 -42.82 33.71 45.55
CA ARG A 74 -42.95 32.30 45.95
C ARG A 74 -44.31 32.06 46.61
N ILE A 75 -44.96 30.93 46.31
CA ILE A 75 -45.92 30.19 47.17
C ILE A 75 -46.05 28.74 46.63
N THR A 76 -46.78 27.85 47.32
CA THR A 76 -46.48 26.41 47.42
C THR A 76 -47.49 25.43 46.79
N ARG A 77 -46.97 24.25 46.40
CA ARG A 77 -47.60 22.91 46.35
C ARG A 77 -48.95 22.73 45.64
N SER A 78 -48.95 21.80 44.69
CA SER A 78 -49.84 20.61 44.68
C SER A 78 -49.19 19.52 43.84
N ASP A 79 -49.29 18.26 44.28
CA ASP A 79 -48.83 17.09 43.51
C ASP A 79 -49.95 16.58 42.59
N GLU A 80 -49.64 16.18 41.35
CA GLU A 80 -50.48 15.22 40.65
C GLU A 80 -49.67 14.30 39.71
N ARG A 81 -50.14 13.06 39.55
CA ARG A 81 -49.36 11.91 39.08
C ARG A 81 -50.02 11.26 37.87
N ARG A 82 -49.39 11.33 36.69
CA ARG A 82 -49.73 10.47 35.53
C ARG A 82 -48.49 9.89 34.86
N GLN A 83 -48.58 8.61 34.52
CA GLN A 83 -47.57 7.86 33.77
C GLN A 83 -47.83 7.97 32.27
N PRO A 84 -46.80 7.89 31.40
CA PRO A 84 -46.99 7.68 29.96
C PRO A 84 -47.40 6.24 29.64
N ALA A 85 -48.02 6.05 28.48
CA ALA A 85 -48.41 4.76 27.90
C ALA A 85 -47.30 4.19 26.98
N PRO A 86 -47.32 2.88 26.62
CA PRO A 86 -46.14 2.18 26.13
C PRO A 86 -45.93 2.24 24.61
N GLN A 87 -44.71 1.89 24.17
CA GLN A 87 -44.40 1.44 22.82
C GLN A 87 -43.76 0.04 22.85
N ALA A 88 -43.79 -0.65 21.70
CA ALA A 88 -43.67 -2.11 21.62
C ALA A 88 -42.24 -2.65 21.64
N GLN A 89 -42.12 -3.95 21.92
CA GLN A 89 -40.87 -4.71 21.93
C GLN A 89 -40.53 -5.26 20.53
N ALA A 90 -39.25 -5.23 20.18
CA ALA A 90 -38.67 -6.03 19.10
C ALA A 90 -37.96 -7.27 19.69
N PRO A 91 -37.82 -8.39 18.96
CA PRO A 91 -37.34 -9.65 19.53
C PRO A 91 -35.84 -9.66 19.84
N ARG A 92 -35.49 -10.30 20.97
CA ARG A 92 -34.11 -10.58 21.38
C ARG A 92 -33.56 -11.79 20.61
N ARG A 93 -32.45 -11.63 19.88
CA ARG A 93 -31.56 -12.76 19.57
C ARG A 93 -30.66 -13.04 20.78
N GLU A 94 -30.32 -14.31 21.00
CA GLU A 94 -29.52 -14.75 22.15
C GLU A 94 -28.03 -14.71 21.82
N SER A 95 -27.23 -14.13 22.72
CA SER A 95 -25.77 -14.12 22.62
C SER A 95 -25.21 -15.36 23.32
N LEU A 96 -24.64 -16.30 22.56
CA LEU A 96 -23.89 -17.43 23.11
C LEU A 96 -22.61 -16.92 23.81
N SER A 97 -22.51 -17.14 25.12
CA SER A 97 -21.36 -16.78 25.93
C SER A 97 -20.53 -18.01 26.32
N LEU A 98 -19.26 -18.03 25.93
CA LEU A 98 -18.33 -19.11 26.28
C LEU A 98 -17.88 -18.99 27.75
N PRO A 99 -17.68 -20.12 28.46
CA PRO A 99 -17.41 -20.12 29.90
C PRO A 99 -15.93 -19.81 30.24
N ARG A 100 -15.72 -19.00 31.29
CA ARG A 100 -14.40 -18.66 31.83
C ARG A 100 -13.99 -19.63 32.95
N PRO A 101 -12.78 -20.24 32.92
CA PRO A 101 -12.26 -21.01 34.05
C PRO A 101 -12.01 -20.16 35.30
N ALA A 102 -12.27 -20.71 36.49
CA ALA A 102 -12.07 -20.03 37.76
C ALA A 102 -10.61 -20.13 38.25
N ALA A 103 -10.03 -19.01 38.69
CA ALA A 103 -8.73 -18.98 39.35
C ALA A 103 -8.89 -18.98 40.88
N ALA A 104 -8.26 -19.94 41.56
CA ALA A 104 -8.29 -20.02 43.02
C ALA A 104 -7.23 -19.10 43.65
N THR A 105 -7.62 -18.29 44.63
CA THR A 105 -6.71 -17.42 45.38
C THR A 105 -5.93 -18.18 46.44
N VAL A 106 -4.59 -18.08 46.41
CA VAL A 106 -3.72 -18.25 47.58
C VAL A 106 -2.86 -17.00 47.69
N LYS A 107 -2.68 -16.52 48.93
CA LYS A 107 -1.96 -15.29 49.27
C LYS A 107 -0.80 -15.62 50.22
N ASN A 108 0.38 -15.05 50.00
CA ASN A 108 1.39 -14.88 51.05
C ASN A 108 2.35 -13.74 50.70
N ASP A 109 2.99 -13.17 51.73
CA ASP A 109 3.68 -11.88 51.65
C ASP A 109 5.22 -12.01 51.89
N SER A 110 5.99 -11.16 51.18
CA SER A 110 7.32 -10.63 51.57
C SER A 110 8.63 -11.46 51.39
N PRO A 111 9.82 -10.78 51.34
CA PRO A 111 11.14 -11.31 50.88
C PRO A 111 12.11 -11.62 52.07
N PRO A 112 13.47 -11.77 51.99
CA PRO A 112 14.43 -11.56 50.86
C PRO A 112 15.63 -12.54 50.72
N ALA A 113 16.52 -12.31 49.74
CA ALA A 113 18.01 -12.24 49.90
C ALA A 113 18.76 -12.11 48.54
N GLU A 114 19.94 -11.49 48.53
CA GLU A 114 20.89 -11.49 47.40
C GLU A 114 21.86 -12.68 47.45
N VAL A 115 22.27 -13.22 46.30
CA VAL A 115 23.58 -13.90 46.14
C VAL A 115 24.20 -13.52 44.79
N ARG A 116 25.48 -13.12 44.81
CA ARG A 116 26.29 -12.75 43.65
C ARG A 116 27.36 -13.82 43.41
N VAL A 117 27.44 -14.36 42.20
CA VAL A 117 28.56 -15.21 41.74
C VAL A 117 29.07 -14.70 40.38
N VAL A 118 30.37 -14.80 40.14
CA VAL A 118 31.07 -14.28 38.95
C VAL A 118 31.65 -15.45 38.15
N ALA A 119 31.71 -15.30 36.81
CA ALA A 119 32.27 -16.30 35.90
C ALA A 119 33.79 -16.51 36.07
N PRO A 120 34.32 -17.60 35.50
CA PRO A 120 35.40 -17.38 34.53
C PRO A 120 35.32 -18.28 33.27
N ALA A 121 36.01 -17.84 32.21
CA ALA A 121 36.44 -18.64 31.07
C ALA A 121 37.91 -18.27 30.74
N PRO A 122 38.71 -19.19 30.18
CA PRO A 122 39.50 -18.78 28.99
C PRO A 122 39.85 -19.89 27.96
N ALA A 123 39.70 -19.52 26.68
CA ALA A 123 40.59 -19.73 25.51
C ALA A 123 41.07 -21.14 25.02
N PRO A 124 41.20 -21.33 23.68
CA PRO A 124 41.76 -22.53 23.02
C PRO A 124 43.22 -22.35 22.49
N PRO A 125 43.81 -23.39 21.86
CA PRO A 125 44.40 -23.23 20.52
C PRO A 125 44.20 -24.45 19.55
N ALA A 126 44.66 -24.31 18.30
CA ALA A 126 44.54 -25.25 17.15
C ALA A 126 45.97 -25.80 16.73
N PRO A 127 46.31 -26.31 15.50
CA PRO A 127 45.57 -26.55 14.23
C PRO A 127 45.97 -27.83 13.41
N ASN A 128 45.56 -27.88 12.11
CA ASN A 128 46.06 -28.71 10.97
C ASN A 128 45.77 -30.24 10.97
N SER A 129 45.19 -30.84 9.91
CA SER A 129 45.78 -30.98 8.55
C SER A 129 44.83 -31.72 7.57
N SER A 130 45.20 -31.82 6.29
CA SER A 130 44.42 -32.41 5.18
C SER A 130 44.77 -33.87 4.87
N LEU A 131 43.85 -34.64 4.27
CA LEU A 131 44.14 -35.65 3.24
C LEU A 131 42.88 -36.05 2.45
N SER A 132 43.02 -36.93 1.45
CA SER A 132 42.10 -37.06 0.31
C SER A 132 41.76 -38.51 -0.10
N ASP A 133 40.54 -38.66 -0.64
CA ASP A 133 40.17 -39.58 -1.74
C ASP A 133 39.98 -41.09 -1.47
N ALA A 134 39.36 -41.75 -2.46
CA ALA A 134 39.18 -43.18 -2.72
C ALA A 134 38.16 -43.99 -1.88
N ALA A 135 37.43 -44.87 -2.58
CA ALA A 135 36.38 -45.74 -2.04
C ALA A 135 36.77 -47.24 -2.09
N VAL A 136 36.17 -48.06 -1.22
CA VAL A 136 36.13 -49.52 -1.34
C VAL A 136 34.74 -50.04 -0.95
N SER A 137 34.18 -50.97 -1.73
CA SER A 137 32.89 -51.62 -1.47
C SER A 137 33.07 -53.02 -0.85
N VAL A 138 32.13 -53.45 0.00
CA VAL A 138 32.01 -54.84 0.49
C VAL A 138 30.56 -55.34 0.37
N ARG A 139 30.39 -56.67 0.29
CA ARG A 139 29.22 -57.43 -0.23
C ARG A 139 29.19 -58.79 0.50
N ILE A 140 28.13 -59.59 0.67
CA ILE A 140 26.71 -59.68 0.21
C ILE A 140 25.89 -60.18 1.48
N PRO A 141 24.73 -60.90 1.49
CA PRO A 141 23.69 -61.25 0.47
C PRO A 141 22.23 -60.97 0.91
N SER A 142 21.26 -61.38 0.09
CA SER A 142 19.80 -61.32 0.33
C SER A 142 19.17 -62.73 0.46
N THR A 143 18.15 -62.88 1.29
CA THR A 143 17.08 -63.93 1.20
C THR A 143 15.78 -63.31 1.75
N SER A 144 14.56 -63.43 1.20
CA SER A 144 13.87 -64.42 0.32
C SER A 144 12.87 -65.32 1.07
N ALA A 145 11.68 -64.78 1.36
CA ALA A 145 10.39 -65.46 1.55
C ALA A 145 9.31 -64.39 1.82
N ALA A 146 8.01 -64.58 1.60
CA ALA A 146 7.22 -65.42 0.69
C ALA A 146 5.76 -64.91 0.77
N GLU A 147 4.86 -65.35 -0.10
CA GLU A 147 3.45 -64.92 -0.10
C GLU A 147 2.64 -65.55 1.04
N GLU A 148 1.60 -64.85 1.52
CA GLU A 148 0.30 -65.51 1.72
C GLU A 148 -0.87 -64.52 1.54
N SER A 149 -1.98 -65.01 0.99
CA SER A 149 -3.16 -64.22 0.62
C SER A 149 -4.42 -64.83 1.23
N ILE A 150 -5.36 -64.00 1.73
CA ILE A 150 -6.67 -64.47 2.20
C ILE A 150 -7.80 -63.68 1.53
N SER A 151 -8.84 -64.37 1.08
CA SER A 151 -10.03 -63.83 0.42
C SER A 151 -11.24 -64.78 0.64
N ALA A 152 -12.46 -64.30 0.32
CA ALA A 152 -13.77 -64.98 0.49
C ALA A 152 -14.23 -65.19 1.97
N ALA A 153 -15.52 -65.31 2.32
CA ALA A 153 -16.83 -65.15 1.66
C ALA A 153 -17.87 -64.74 2.77
N ALA A 154 -19.00 -64.04 2.58
CA ALA A 154 -19.99 -63.85 1.50
C ALA A 154 -21.26 -64.75 1.58
N ALA A 155 -22.39 -64.18 2.05
CA ALA A 155 -23.80 -64.65 1.95
C ALA A 155 -24.72 -63.48 2.44
N SER A 156 -25.71 -62.89 1.73
CA SER A 156 -26.90 -63.36 0.96
C SER A 156 -28.16 -63.59 1.84
N ALA A 157 -29.41 -63.13 1.54
CA ALA A 157 -29.97 -62.44 0.36
C ALA A 157 -31.38 -61.80 0.62
N GLY A 158 -31.91 -61.02 -0.35
CA GLY A 158 -33.35 -60.69 -0.55
C GLY A 158 -33.80 -59.27 -0.13
N THR A 159 -34.70 -58.55 -0.84
CA THR A 159 -35.52 -58.85 -2.05
C THR A 159 -35.88 -57.55 -2.82
N ALA A 160 -36.24 -57.63 -4.12
CA ALA A 160 -36.71 -56.50 -4.97
C ALA A 160 -38.15 -56.02 -4.62
N GLY A 161 -38.76 -54.95 -5.15
CA GLY A 161 -38.53 -53.95 -6.23
C GLY A 161 -39.83 -53.11 -6.41
N PRO A 162 -40.16 -52.41 -7.52
CA PRO A 162 -39.42 -52.03 -8.73
C PRO A 162 -39.39 -50.48 -8.96
N ALA A 163 -39.03 -50.01 -10.17
CA ALA A 163 -39.00 -48.59 -10.56
C ALA A 163 -40.15 -48.17 -11.53
N PRO A 164 -40.50 -46.87 -11.63
CA PRO A 164 -41.39 -46.35 -12.66
C PRO A 164 -40.65 -45.90 -13.93
N THR A 165 -41.28 -46.05 -15.10
CA THR A 165 -40.80 -45.55 -16.40
C THR A 165 -41.75 -44.48 -16.94
N ILE A 166 -41.19 -43.32 -17.35
CA ILE A 166 -41.87 -42.30 -18.17
C ILE A 166 -40.84 -41.86 -19.22
N THR A 167 -40.86 -42.45 -20.42
CA THR A 167 -41.58 -41.97 -21.61
C THR A 167 -40.99 -40.69 -22.19
N ALA A 168 -40.27 -40.82 -23.31
CA ALA A 168 -39.80 -39.69 -24.11
C ALA A 168 -40.96 -39.03 -24.88
N LEU A 169 -40.94 -37.69 -24.98
CA LEU A 169 -41.93 -36.93 -25.75
C LEU A 169 -41.27 -35.93 -26.70
N THR A 170 -41.40 -36.24 -27.99
CA THR A 170 -41.67 -35.32 -29.12
C THR A 170 -41.01 -33.93 -29.14
N SER A 171 -40.08 -33.77 -30.07
CA SER A 171 -39.60 -32.47 -30.57
C SER A 171 -40.67 -31.64 -31.28
N VAL A 172 -40.82 -30.36 -30.91
CA VAL A 172 -41.45 -29.29 -31.70
C VAL A 172 -40.72 -27.95 -31.38
N PRO A 173 -40.86 -26.88 -32.18
CA PRO A 173 -39.79 -26.48 -33.08
C PRO A 173 -39.03 -25.22 -32.66
N VAL A 174 -37.88 -24.99 -33.30
CA VAL A 174 -37.19 -23.69 -33.29
C VAL A 174 -38.08 -22.62 -33.93
N VAL A 175 -38.40 -21.56 -33.19
CA VAL A 175 -38.95 -20.32 -33.74
C VAL A 175 -37.80 -19.34 -33.94
N ALA A 176 -37.53 -18.99 -35.19
CA ALA A 176 -36.46 -18.07 -35.55
C ALA A 176 -37.01 -16.66 -35.87
N SER A 177 -36.19 -15.66 -35.56
CA SER A 177 -36.29 -14.25 -36.00
C SER A 177 -37.48 -13.42 -35.48
N ALA A 178 -37.14 -12.39 -34.71
CA ALA A 178 -37.77 -11.08 -34.80
C ALA A 178 -36.65 -10.07 -35.10
N ALA A 179 -36.66 -9.45 -36.28
CA ALA A 179 -35.64 -8.49 -36.67
C ALA A 179 -35.96 -7.08 -36.11
N PRO A 180 -34.94 -6.25 -35.78
CA PRO A 180 -35.15 -4.84 -35.47
C PRO A 180 -35.63 -4.07 -36.71
N PRO A 181 -36.40 -2.98 -36.55
CA PRO A 181 -36.97 -2.23 -37.67
C PRO A 181 -35.90 -1.50 -38.49
N ALA A 182 -36.14 -1.40 -39.80
CA ALA A 182 -35.20 -0.80 -40.75
C ALA A 182 -35.05 0.72 -40.55
N VAL A 183 -33.80 1.20 -40.58
CA VAL A 183 -33.48 2.63 -40.77
C VAL A 183 -33.38 2.91 -42.27
N VAL A 184 -33.92 4.05 -42.70
CA VAL A 184 -34.06 4.41 -44.12
C VAL A 184 -32.74 5.00 -44.67
N GLU A 185 -32.16 4.36 -45.68
CA GLU A 185 -31.09 4.96 -46.48
C GLU A 185 -31.63 6.09 -47.38
N THR A 186 -30.91 7.21 -47.42
CA THR A 186 -31.01 8.23 -48.48
C THR A 186 -29.60 8.71 -48.87
N PRO A 187 -29.38 9.17 -50.12
CA PRO A 187 -28.13 8.86 -50.83
C PRO A 187 -26.97 9.84 -50.63
N VAL A 188 -25.76 9.32 -50.82
CA VAL A 188 -24.47 10.03 -50.84
C VAL A 188 -24.33 10.93 -52.08
N PRO A 189 -24.02 12.23 -51.93
CA PRO A 189 -23.50 13.07 -53.01
C PRO A 189 -22.02 12.80 -53.30
N ALA A 190 -21.60 12.98 -54.55
CA ALA A 190 -20.27 12.58 -55.02
C ALA A 190 -19.11 13.46 -54.50
N SER A 191 -17.90 12.89 -54.53
CA SER A 191 -16.64 13.52 -54.13
C SER A 191 -16.29 14.77 -54.95
N GLN A 192 -15.75 15.79 -54.28
CA GLN A 192 -14.85 16.78 -54.90
C GLN A 192 -13.56 16.86 -54.08
N ALA A 193 -12.42 16.78 -54.78
CA ALA A 193 -11.11 16.96 -54.16
C ALA A 193 -10.78 18.47 -54.05
N VAL A 194 -10.34 18.89 -52.88
CA VAL A 194 -9.73 20.21 -52.66
C VAL A 194 -8.30 20.01 -52.15
N THR A 195 -7.36 20.70 -52.77
CA THR A 195 -5.93 20.63 -52.44
C THR A 195 -5.63 21.29 -51.11
N ALA A 196 -4.95 20.55 -50.21
CA ALA A 196 -4.49 21.08 -48.93
C ALA A 196 -3.13 21.79 -49.09
N ASP A 197 -3.14 23.12 -49.23
CA ASP A 197 -1.92 23.93 -49.18
C ASP A 197 -1.32 23.98 -47.76
N GLY A 198 0.01 24.08 -47.68
CA GLY A 198 0.76 23.91 -46.44
C GLY A 198 0.64 25.09 -45.46
N GLY A 199 0.22 24.83 -44.22
CA GLY A 199 -0.04 25.88 -43.22
C GLY A 199 0.31 25.58 -41.75
N LEU A 200 1.00 24.47 -41.44
CA LEU A 200 1.17 24.00 -40.05
C LEU A 200 2.55 24.22 -39.40
N VAL A 201 3.55 24.70 -40.15
CA VAL A 201 4.89 25.01 -39.58
C VAL A 201 5.00 26.47 -39.08
N SER A 202 4.22 27.40 -39.65
CA SER A 202 4.35 28.84 -39.39
C SER A 202 3.68 29.35 -38.10
N ARG A 203 3.21 28.46 -37.21
CA ARG A 203 2.59 28.84 -35.92
C ARG A 203 3.40 28.44 -34.67
N LEU A 204 4.52 27.72 -34.83
CA LEU A 204 5.38 27.32 -33.71
C LEU A 204 6.50 28.34 -33.39
N LEU A 205 6.76 29.31 -34.27
CA LEU A 205 7.87 30.28 -34.13
C LEU A 205 7.49 31.60 -33.43
N ALA A 206 6.25 31.78 -32.98
CA ALA A 206 5.79 33.00 -32.32
C ALA A 206 6.05 33.04 -30.79
N ALA A 207 6.51 31.93 -30.19
CA ALA A 207 6.65 31.79 -28.73
C ALA A 207 8.06 32.11 -28.18
N VAL A 208 9.04 32.40 -29.05
CA VAL A 208 10.43 32.75 -28.65
C VAL A 208 10.71 34.19 -29.10
N GLY A 209 10.13 35.14 -28.39
CA GLY A 209 10.09 36.55 -28.78
C GLY A 209 11.43 37.28 -28.61
N LEU A 210 12.26 37.30 -29.66
CA LEU A 210 13.51 38.08 -29.70
C LEU A 210 13.63 38.95 -30.96
N SER A 211 13.06 40.15 -30.88
CA SER A 211 13.39 41.30 -31.74
C SER A 211 13.17 42.60 -30.93
N GLY A 212 14.04 43.61 -30.93
CA GLY A 212 15.25 43.81 -31.74
C GLY A 212 16.44 44.38 -30.95
N VAL A 213 17.39 45.00 -31.68
CA VAL A 213 18.78 45.21 -31.24
C VAL A 213 19.19 46.68 -31.16
N GLY A 214 19.99 47.04 -30.15
CA GLY A 214 20.83 48.24 -30.15
C GLY A 214 21.26 48.70 -28.75
N ALA A 215 22.53 49.04 -28.47
CA ALA A 215 23.75 48.89 -29.27
C ALA A 215 25.02 48.99 -28.38
N GLY A 216 26.13 48.35 -28.79
CA GLY A 216 27.49 48.69 -28.30
C GLY A 216 28.44 47.53 -27.99
N GLY A 217 29.53 47.40 -28.76
CA GLY A 217 30.78 46.74 -28.32
C GLY A 217 31.00 45.25 -28.69
N SER A 218 31.63 45.00 -29.85
CA SER A 218 32.22 43.69 -30.24
C SER A 218 33.71 43.60 -29.81
N PRO A 219 34.49 42.50 -30.04
CA PRO A 219 34.14 41.21 -30.66
C PRO A 219 34.74 39.93 -29.99
N SER A 220 34.20 38.74 -30.30
CA SER A 220 34.92 37.55 -30.84
C SER A 220 34.00 36.31 -30.94
N VAL A 221 34.44 35.27 -31.68
CA VAL A 221 33.60 34.24 -32.35
C VAL A 221 34.46 32.97 -32.59
N PRO A 222 33.95 31.71 -32.71
CA PRO A 222 32.70 31.07 -32.23
C PRO A 222 32.96 29.82 -31.33
N ALA A 223 31.90 29.09 -30.96
CA ALA A 223 31.95 27.64 -30.69
C ALA A 223 30.61 26.98 -31.12
N GLU A 224 30.61 25.68 -31.42
CA GLU A 224 29.54 24.99 -32.16
C GLU A 224 28.49 24.28 -31.27
N THR A 225 27.27 24.10 -31.78
CA THR A 225 26.21 23.30 -31.13
C THR A 225 25.95 21.98 -31.91
N PRO A 226 26.23 20.79 -31.35
CA PRO A 226 26.19 19.53 -32.10
C PRO A 226 24.80 19.03 -32.57
N ALA A 227 23.71 19.76 -32.31
CA ALA A 227 22.34 19.26 -32.51
C ALA A 227 21.90 19.18 -33.99
N LEU A 228 22.45 20.04 -34.87
CA LEU A 228 21.88 20.23 -36.21
C LEU A 228 22.23 19.10 -37.20
N TRP A 229 23.34 18.38 -36.99
CA TRP A 229 23.76 17.28 -37.87
C TRP A 229 23.01 15.96 -37.61
N ALA A 230 22.50 15.74 -36.40
CA ALA A 230 21.74 14.53 -36.07
C ALA A 230 20.43 14.42 -36.86
N LEU A 231 19.76 15.54 -37.13
CA LEU A 231 18.44 15.57 -37.78
C LEU A 231 18.50 15.32 -39.31
N LEU A 232 19.68 15.45 -39.93
CA LEU A 232 19.89 15.23 -41.37
C LEU A 232 20.28 13.79 -41.74
N GLY A 233 20.56 12.92 -40.75
CA GLY A 233 21.01 11.55 -40.99
C GLY A 233 19.91 10.52 -41.27
N PHE A 234 18.71 10.69 -40.69
CA PHE A 234 17.70 9.63 -40.67
C PHE A 234 16.84 9.55 -41.95
N ALA A 235 16.59 10.67 -42.61
CA ALA A 235 15.68 10.77 -43.76
C ALA A 235 16.24 10.24 -45.11
N ARG A 236 17.25 9.36 -45.09
CA ARG A 236 17.97 8.94 -46.32
C ARG A 236 18.38 7.47 -46.40
N ARG A 237 17.68 6.55 -45.72
CA ARG A 237 18.01 5.11 -45.75
C ARG A 237 16.88 4.12 -46.04
N GLU A 238 15.65 4.55 -46.33
CA GLU A 238 14.57 3.65 -46.79
C GLU A 238 13.92 4.13 -48.10
N SER A 239 14.62 3.91 -49.22
CA SER A 239 14.07 4.00 -50.58
C SER A 239 14.96 3.26 -51.56
N GLY A 240 14.53 2.07 -52.00
CA GLY A 240 15.17 1.33 -53.10
C GLY A 240 15.69 -0.06 -52.75
N ARG A 241 14.78 -1.05 -52.66
CA ARG A 241 15.10 -2.48 -52.89
C ARG A 241 13.85 -3.30 -53.23
N THR A 242 13.43 -3.20 -54.48
CA THR A 242 12.41 -4.07 -55.08
C THR A 242 12.80 -4.39 -56.51
N LEU A 243 12.40 -5.58 -56.98
CA LEU A 243 12.56 -6.16 -58.34
C LEU A 243 13.88 -6.91 -58.66
N ARG A 244 13.66 -8.16 -59.13
CA ARG A 244 14.52 -9.03 -59.96
C ARG A 244 15.70 -9.80 -59.32
N SER A 245 15.36 -10.99 -58.82
CA SER A 245 15.79 -12.24 -59.48
C SER A 245 14.64 -13.27 -59.40
N GLY A 246 14.76 -14.43 -60.05
CA GLY A 246 13.70 -15.44 -60.11
C GLY A 246 14.24 -16.85 -60.33
N ALA A 247 13.32 -17.82 -60.32
CA ALA A 247 13.54 -19.26 -60.11
C ALA A 247 13.93 -19.61 -58.65
N ALA A 248 13.52 -20.74 -58.07
CA ALA A 248 12.67 -21.82 -58.60
C ALA A 248 11.56 -22.20 -57.61
N GLN A 249 10.42 -22.71 -58.13
CA GLN A 249 9.35 -23.24 -57.29
C GLN A 249 9.67 -24.69 -56.88
N THR A 250 9.90 -24.91 -55.59
CA THR A 250 9.80 -26.24 -54.96
C THR A 250 8.56 -26.27 -54.09
N LEU A 251 7.72 -27.28 -54.29
CA LEU A 251 6.52 -27.48 -53.48
C LEU A 251 6.92 -28.02 -52.11
N GLN A 252 6.80 -27.19 -51.07
CA GLN A 252 6.77 -27.66 -49.68
C GLN A 252 5.32 -27.92 -49.24
N PRO A 253 5.08 -28.87 -48.32
CA PRO A 253 3.74 -29.17 -47.85
C PRO A 253 3.14 -27.99 -47.09
N THR A 254 1.80 -27.90 -47.07
CA THR A 254 1.06 -26.93 -46.29
C THR A 254 1.35 -27.11 -44.80
N SER A 255 2.18 -26.22 -44.25
CA SER A 255 2.25 -25.99 -42.81
C SER A 255 0.85 -25.60 -42.33
N ALA A 256 0.35 -26.27 -41.28
CA ALA A 256 -0.89 -25.85 -40.65
C ALA A 256 -0.74 -24.40 -40.16
N GLU A 257 -1.74 -23.56 -40.42
CA GLU A 257 -1.77 -22.21 -39.88
C GLU A 257 -1.97 -22.30 -38.36
N THR A 258 -0.87 -22.27 -37.61
CA THR A 258 -0.92 -21.85 -36.21
C THR A 258 -1.46 -20.43 -36.21
N VAL A 259 -2.75 -20.30 -35.89
CA VAL A 259 -3.38 -19.01 -35.63
C VAL A 259 -2.58 -18.37 -34.51
N ALA A 260 -1.74 -17.39 -34.86
CA ALA A 260 -1.04 -16.59 -33.89
C ALA A 260 -2.11 -15.86 -33.08
N ALA A 261 -2.33 -16.28 -31.84
CA ALA A 261 -3.26 -15.62 -30.94
C ALA A 261 -2.89 -14.14 -30.90
N ALA A 262 -3.81 -13.29 -31.37
CA ALA A 262 -3.56 -11.86 -31.45
C ALA A 262 -3.28 -11.37 -30.02
N ALA A 263 -2.05 -10.93 -29.77
CA ALA A 263 -1.65 -10.50 -28.45
C ALA A 263 -2.57 -9.35 -28.02
N VAL A 264 -3.44 -9.61 -27.05
CA VAL A 264 -4.34 -8.62 -26.49
C VAL A 264 -3.47 -7.55 -25.86
N VAL A 265 -3.37 -6.39 -26.52
CA VAL A 265 -2.59 -5.27 -26.01
C VAL A 265 -3.31 -4.77 -24.77
N ALA A 266 -2.74 -5.05 -23.60
CA ALA A 266 -3.31 -4.69 -22.33
C ALA A 266 -3.67 -3.19 -22.30
N PRO A 267 -4.83 -2.80 -21.76
CA PRO A 267 -5.24 -1.41 -21.68
C PRO A 267 -4.24 -0.63 -20.83
N LYS A 268 -3.88 0.59 -21.28
CA LYS A 268 -2.95 1.48 -20.54
C LYS A 268 -3.56 2.05 -19.25
N SER A 269 -4.86 1.89 -19.08
CA SER A 269 -5.60 2.31 -17.90
C SER A 269 -6.88 1.51 -17.76
N LEU A 270 -7.23 1.16 -16.53
CA LEU A 270 -8.56 0.74 -16.13
C LEU A 270 -9.13 1.82 -15.21
N ALA A 271 -10.45 1.97 -15.11
CA ALA A 271 -11.04 2.95 -14.22
C ALA A 271 -11.43 2.27 -12.90
N SER A 272 -10.79 2.63 -11.79
CA SER A 272 -11.26 2.23 -10.47
C SER A 272 -12.40 3.13 -9.97
N ALA A 273 -13.47 2.52 -9.47
CA ALA A 273 -14.52 3.21 -8.74
C ALA A 273 -14.25 3.18 -7.22
N HIS A 274 -14.96 4.02 -6.49
CA HIS A 274 -15.00 4.03 -5.03
C HIS A 274 -16.29 3.33 -4.59
N VAL A 275 -16.21 2.46 -3.59
CA VAL A 275 -17.39 1.82 -3.01
C VAL A 275 -17.86 2.61 -1.79
N GLY A 276 -16.99 2.74 -0.77
CA GLY A 276 -17.34 3.43 0.47
C GLY A 276 -16.16 3.67 1.41
N TRP A 277 -16.31 4.64 2.32
CA TRP A 277 -15.32 4.94 3.35
C TRP A 277 -15.26 3.81 4.38
N VAL A 278 -14.13 3.10 4.41
CA VAL A 278 -13.82 2.04 5.37
C VAL A 278 -13.59 2.62 6.76
N THR A 279 -12.91 3.77 6.84
CA THR A 279 -12.57 4.39 8.12
C THR A 279 -13.14 5.80 8.30
N GLY A 280 -13.11 6.25 9.55
CA GLY A 280 -13.44 7.61 9.94
C GLY A 280 -14.80 7.72 10.60
N GLN A 281 -15.09 8.91 11.10
CA GLN A 281 -16.37 9.24 11.75
C GLN A 281 -17.25 10.13 10.88
N ARG A 282 -16.62 10.94 10.02
CA ARG A 282 -17.20 12.03 9.23
C ARG A 282 -16.30 12.42 8.05
N ASN A 283 -16.37 11.70 6.94
CA ASN A 283 -15.66 12.11 5.72
C ASN A 283 -16.51 13.09 4.89
N PHE A 284 -16.07 14.34 4.80
CA PHE A 284 -16.76 15.42 4.06
C PHE A 284 -15.80 16.28 3.21
N GLY A 285 -14.50 15.96 3.20
CA GLY A 285 -13.52 16.60 2.33
C GLY A 285 -13.66 16.15 0.87
N ILE A 286 -13.01 16.89 -0.03
CA ILE A 286 -12.92 16.54 -1.45
C ILE A 286 -11.50 16.00 -1.72
N PRO A 287 -11.33 14.83 -2.37
CA PRO A 287 -12.38 13.96 -2.91
C PRO A 287 -13.15 13.20 -1.81
N GLY A 288 -14.40 12.83 -2.12
CA GLY A 288 -15.23 11.93 -1.31
C GLY A 288 -16.34 12.52 -0.46
N LEU A 289 -16.66 13.80 -0.66
CA LEU A 289 -17.92 14.40 -0.24
C LEU A 289 -19.10 13.65 -0.89
N GLY A 290 -19.92 12.98 -0.07
CA GLY A 290 -21.13 12.29 -0.53
C GLY A 290 -20.94 10.82 -0.93
N TRP A 291 -19.74 10.27 -0.82
CA TRP A 291 -19.53 8.81 -0.93
C TRP A 291 -20.17 8.09 0.27
N PRO A 292 -20.55 6.80 0.14
CA PRO A 292 -21.02 5.99 1.26
C PRO A 292 -20.02 5.97 2.42
N GLN A 293 -20.54 5.99 3.65
CA GLN A 293 -19.74 5.86 4.88
C GLN A 293 -20.10 4.52 5.53
N THR A 294 -19.44 3.44 5.09
CA THR A 294 -19.75 2.06 5.50
C THR A 294 -19.59 1.89 7.02
N ASN A 295 -18.52 2.43 7.60
CA ASN A 295 -18.29 2.38 9.05
C ASN A 295 -18.25 3.77 9.68
N ASN A 296 -18.71 3.88 10.93
CA ASN A 296 -18.36 4.98 11.82
C ASN A 296 -17.40 4.48 12.88
N THR A 297 -16.10 4.70 12.69
CA THR A 297 -15.02 4.12 13.53
C THR A 297 -14.81 4.84 14.87
N SER A 298 -15.81 5.58 15.36
CA SER A 298 -15.76 6.22 16.69
C SER A 298 -15.62 5.23 17.85
N TRP A 299 -16.15 4.02 17.70
CA TRP A 299 -15.99 2.93 18.67
C TRP A 299 -14.52 2.48 18.83
N ALA A 300 -13.76 2.47 17.74
CA ALA A 300 -12.32 2.19 17.71
C ALA A 300 -11.47 3.38 18.22
N GLY A 301 -12.10 4.53 18.48
CA GLY A 301 -11.41 5.78 18.71
C GLY A 301 -10.64 6.28 17.49
N VAL A 302 -11.03 5.89 16.28
CA VAL A 302 -10.41 6.31 15.02
C VAL A 302 -11.24 7.43 14.42
N TYR A 303 -10.65 8.60 14.22
CA TYR A 303 -11.22 9.71 13.45
C TYR A 303 -10.56 9.81 12.07
N GLY A 304 -9.23 9.65 12.04
CA GLY A 304 -8.43 9.53 10.82
C GLY A 304 -7.29 8.53 11.01
N THR A 305 -6.94 7.85 9.92
CA THR A 305 -5.95 6.77 9.84
C THR A 305 -5.62 6.48 8.37
N ASP A 306 -4.57 5.70 8.11
CA ASP A 306 -4.14 5.36 6.76
C ASP A 306 -3.68 3.90 6.58
N LEU A 307 -3.31 3.57 5.34
CA LEU A 307 -2.99 2.24 4.81
C LEU A 307 -4.22 1.34 4.71
N GLY A 308 -4.56 0.59 5.76
CA GLY A 308 -5.52 -0.52 5.67
C GLY A 308 -4.94 -1.71 4.91
N ILE A 309 -3.75 -2.16 5.32
CA ILE A 309 -3.09 -3.39 4.84
C ILE A 309 -3.92 -4.59 5.27
N MET A 310 -4.32 -5.42 4.30
CA MET A 310 -5.25 -6.54 4.53
C MET A 310 -4.57 -7.89 4.36
N TRP A 311 -4.91 -8.85 5.22
CA TRP A 311 -4.59 -10.25 5.04
C TRP A 311 -5.69 -11.14 5.64
N PHE A 312 -5.96 -12.27 5.00
CA PHE A 312 -6.97 -13.22 5.44
C PHE A 312 -6.34 -14.30 6.32
N ASN A 313 -7.07 -14.77 7.33
CA ASN A 313 -6.67 -15.89 8.18
C ASN A 313 -7.70 -17.03 8.06
N GLY A 314 -7.29 -18.13 7.43
CA GLY A 314 -8.16 -19.26 7.13
C GLY A 314 -8.58 -20.11 8.35
N GLU A 315 -7.89 -19.98 9.49
CA GLU A 315 -8.27 -20.68 10.73
C GLU A 315 -9.44 -20.00 11.46
N ASN A 316 -9.54 -18.67 11.38
CA ASN A 316 -10.61 -17.90 12.04
C ASN A 316 -11.64 -17.32 11.07
N GLY A 317 -11.39 -17.32 9.75
CA GLY A 317 -12.29 -16.83 8.72
C GLY A 317 -12.36 -15.30 8.62
N LEU A 318 -11.38 -14.57 9.17
CA LEU A 318 -11.40 -13.11 9.24
C LEU A 318 -10.34 -12.46 8.33
N THR A 319 -10.73 -11.37 7.67
CA THR A 319 -9.79 -10.39 7.13
C THR A 319 -9.31 -9.49 8.26
N GLN A 320 -8.01 -9.43 8.46
CA GLN A 320 -7.34 -8.53 9.39
C GLN A 320 -6.86 -7.28 8.67
N LEU A 321 -7.01 -6.11 9.31
CA LEU A 321 -6.70 -4.80 8.73
C LEU A 321 -5.74 -4.00 9.62
N ALA A 322 -4.48 -3.92 9.20
CA ALA A 322 -3.46 -3.10 9.84
C ALA A 322 -3.41 -1.70 9.23
N PHE A 323 -3.58 -0.69 10.07
CA PHE A 323 -3.52 0.72 9.70
C PHE A 323 -2.27 1.40 10.29
N GLY A 324 -1.86 2.51 9.68
CA GLY A 324 -0.72 3.33 10.09
C GLY A 324 -1.05 4.38 11.14
N ASP A 325 -0.52 5.60 10.97
CA ASP A 325 -0.62 6.66 11.98
C ASP A 325 -2.09 7.02 12.23
N THR A 326 -2.56 6.87 13.47
CA THR A 326 -4.00 6.82 13.80
C THR A 326 -4.38 7.82 14.88
N PHE A 327 -5.35 8.67 14.58
CA PHE A 327 -5.73 9.84 15.37
C PHE A 327 -7.19 9.78 15.84
N SER A 328 -7.45 10.10 17.12
CA SER A 328 -8.81 10.08 17.68
C SER A 328 -9.61 11.37 17.48
N GLY A 329 -9.02 12.42 16.91
CA GLY A 329 -9.66 13.71 16.61
C GLY A 329 -9.40 14.21 15.17
N PRO A 330 -10.18 15.21 14.73
CA PRO A 330 -10.09 15.77 13.38
C PRO A 330 -8.73 16.39 13.08
N ASN A 331 -8.37 16.44 11.78
CA ASN A 331 -7.15 17.07 11.28
C ASN A 331 -5.86 16.53 11.95
N MET A 332 -5.79 15.20 12.16
CA MET A 332 -4.65 14.50 12.77
C MET A 332 -4.36 14.99 14.21
N THR A 333 -5.40 15.04 15.06
CA THR A 333 -5.29 15.49 16.46
C THR A 333 -5.83 14.45 17.46
N GLY A 334 -5.68 14.72 18.76
CA GLY A 334 -6.15 13.85 19.83
C GLY A 334 -5.10 12.83 20.27
N ASP A 335 -5.54 11.61 20.55
CA ASP A 335 -4.69 10.46 20.87
C ASP A 335 -4.11 9.87 19.57
N TRP A 336 -2.79 9.83 19.48
CA TRP A 336 -2.03 9.31 18.34
C TRP A 336 -1.43 7.95 18.70
N ARG A 337 -1.83 6.92 17.93
CA ARG A 337 -1.25 5.58 17.93
C ARG A 337 -0.51 5.39 16.61
N SER A 338 0.69 4.81 16.63
CA SER A 338 1.48 4.56 15.41
C SER A 338 0.82 3.60 14.42
N ASN A 339 -0.07 2.76 14.93
CA ASN A 339 -0.76 1.71 14.20
C ASN A 339 -1.99 1.28 14.99
N VAL A 340 -2.98 0.71 14.30
CA VAL A 340 -4.10 -0.03 14.89
C VAL A 340 -4.43 -1.25 14.05
N LEU A 341 -5.04 -2.26 14.67
CA LEU A 341 -5.53 -3.47 14.02
C LEU A 341 -7.05 -3.56 14.19
N LEU A 342 -7.77 -3.64 13.08
CA LEU A 342 -9.22 -3.89 13.03
C LEU A 342 -9.49 -5.21 12.30
N LEU A 343 -10.72 -5.72 12.40
CA LEU A 343 -11.14 -7.02 11.85
C LEU A 343 -12.39 -6.86 10.98
N SER A 344 -12.56 -7.75 10.01
CA SER A 344 -13.75 -7.88 9.17
C SER A 344 -14.05 -9.36 8.90
N ASP A 345 -15.33 -9.72 8.95
CA ASP A 345 -15.92 -10.97 8.50
C ASP A 345 -16.72 -10.79 7.18
N ASP A 346 -16.48 -9.69 6.48
CA ASP A 346 -17.24 -9.27 5.30
C ASP A 346 -16.81 -9.97 4.00
N THR A 347 -17.78 -10.23 3.14
CA THR A 347 -17.63 -10.88 1.83
C THR A 347 -18.48 -10.22 0.73
N GLU A 348 -19.33 -9.24 1.05
CA GLU A 348 -20.26 -8.55 0.14
C GLU A 348 -19.71 -7.17 -0.29
N LEU A 349 -18.47 -7.15 -0.81
CA LEU A 349 -17.67 -5.91 -0.94
C LEU A 349 -18.18 -4.86 -1.94
N TYR A 350 -19.30 -5.12 -2.62
CA TYR A 350 -19.97 -4.20 -3.53
C TYR A 350 -20.76 -3.08 -2.81
N ASP A 351 -21.06 -3.24 -1.52
CA ASP A 351 -21.77 -2.25 -0.68
C ASP A 351 -20.81 -1.44 0.23
N GLY A 352 -19.63 -2.01 0.50
CA GLY A 352 -18.54 -1.41 1.26
C GLY A 352 -17.60 -2.47 1.83
N LEU A 353 -16.80 -2.11 2.83
CA LEU A 353 -16.09 -3.08 3.68
C LEU A 353 -16.45 -2.79 5.14
N SER A 354 -17.33 -3.60 5.72
CA SER A 354 -17.74 -3.44 7.11
C SER A 354 -16.68 -3.94 8.10
N LEU A 355 -16.71 -3.42 9.33
CA LEU A 355 -15.71 -3.67 10.37
C LEU A 355 -16.35 -4.16 11.67
N ILE A 356 -15.80 -5.25 12.21
CA ILE A 356 -16.22 -5.85 13.49
C ILE A 356 -15.88 -4.88 14.63
N ASN A 357 -16.90 -4.47 15.38
CA ASN A 357 -16.74 -3.59 16.54
C ASN A 357 -16.13 -4.36 17.75
N THR A 358 -14.80 -4.36 17.83
CA THR A 358 -14.02 -4.96 18.92
C THR A 358 -13.81 -4.01 20.12
N GLY A 359 -14.29 -2.76 20.04
CA GLY A 359 -14.02 -1.70 21.03
C GLY A 359 -12.82 -0.83 20.67
N TYR A 360 -12.23 -0.14 21.66
CA TYR A 360 -11.16 0.83 21.40
C TYR A 360 -9.92 0.16 20.83
N ALA A 361 -9.46 0.63 19.66
CA ALA A 361 -8.30 0.04 18.99
C ALA A 361 -7.01 0.60 19.60
N TYR A 362 -6.26 -0.26 20.27
CA TYR A 362 -4.95 0.07 20.86
C TYR A 362 -3.82 -0.13 19.85
N GLN A 363 -2.67 0.50 20.10
CA GLN A 363 -1.46 0.28 19.31
C GLN A 363 -0.95 -1.14 19.49
N PHE A 364 -0.82 -1.90 18.41
CA PHE A 364 -0.51 -3.33 18.45
C PHE A 364 0.99 -3.61 18.28
N ILE A 365 1.70 -2.84 17.44
CA ILE A 365 3.17 -2.83 17.37
C ILE A 365 3.69 -1.63 18.19
N PRO A 366 4.24 -1.84 19.40
CA PRO A 366 4.79 -0.78 20.23
C PRO A 366 6.18 -0.33 19.74
N ALA A 367 6.58 0.89 20.14
CA ALA A 367 7.93 1.40 19.94
C ALA A 367 9.00 0.52 20.62
N ALA A 368 10.03 0.12 19.88
CA ALA A 368 11.07 -0.81 20.31
C ALA A 368 12.40 -0.06 20.51
N ARG A 369 12.46 0.73 21.58
CA ARG A 369 13.56 1.67 21.87
C ARG A 369 14.96 1.04 21.96
N ASP A 370 15.05 -0.26 22.23
CA ASP A 370 16.30 -1.01 22.29
C ASP A 370 16.66 -1.72 20.97
N ALA A 371 15.76 -1.71 19.98
CA ALA A 371 16.05 -2.03 18.57
C ALA A 371 16.63 -0.80 17.81
N VAL A 372 16.46 0.40 18.36
CA VAL A 372 16.99 1.67 17.81
C VAL A 372 18.44 1.90 18.28
N PHE A 373 19.26 2.61 17.49
CA PHE A 373 20.60 3.00 17.91
C PHE A 373 20.57 3.94 19.13
N PHE A 374 21.60 3.91 19.99
CA PHE A 374 21.54 4.51 21.34
C PHE A 374 21.43 6.04 21.43
N ILE A 375 21.58 6.76 20.29
CA ILE A 375 21.29 8.20 20.13
C ILE A 375 20.23 8.46 19.04
N GLY A 376 19.48 7.43 18.65
CA GLY A 376 18.43 7.50 17.64
C GLY A 376 17.10 7.99 18.19
N SER A 377 16.15 8.19 17.28
CA SER A 377 14.77 8.58 17.55
C SER A 377 13.84 7.61 16.82
N GLU A 378 12.71 7.28 17.44
CA GLU A 378 11.62 6.54 16.81
C GLU A 378 10.39 7.44 16.92
N VAL A 379 9.86 7.84 15.77
CA VAL A 379 8.71 8.75 15.64
C VAL A 379 7.43 7.93 15.60
N THR A 380 7.42 6.86 14.82
CA THR A 380 6.28 5.96 14.65
C THR A 380 6.72 4.61 14.08
N ASN A 381 5.89 3.59 14.23
CA ASN A 381 6.10 2.21 13.80
C ASN A 381 4.95 1.81 12.86
N ILE A 382 5.20 1.86 11.56
CA ILE A 382 4.18 1.79 10.50
C ILE A 382 4.16 0.40 9.86
N PRO A 383 3.05 -0.35 9.87
CA PRO A 383 2.87 -1.58 9.09
C PRO A 383 3.10 -1.32 7.60
N THR A 384 3.63 -2.30 6.87
CA THR A 384 3.94 -2.18 5.43
C THR A 384 3.33 -3.31 4.61
N SER A 385 3.35 -4.54 5.14
CA SER A 385 2.62 -5.68 4.60
C SER A 385 2.33 -6.68 5.70
N ALA A 386 1.37 -7.58 5.48
CA ALA A 386 1.06 -8.68 6.38
C ALA A 386 0.86 -9.99 5.62
N VAL A 387 0.89 -11.12 6.34
CA VAL A 387 0.52 -12.44 5.83
C VAL A 387 0.13 -13.36 6.99
N TYR A 388 -0.75 -14.32 6.73
CA TYR A 388 -0.97 -15.47 7.59
C TYR A 388 -0.36 -16.70 6.90
N ALA A 389 0.53 -17.40 7.61
CA ALA A 389 1.41 -18.45 7.09
C ALA A 389 1.94 -19.30 8.25
N ASP A 390 2.24 -20.58 8.04
CA ASP A 390 2.75 -21.51 9.07
C ASP A 390 1.96 -21.42 10.41
N ALA A 391 0.62 -21.38 10.32
CA ALA A 391 -0.33 -21.16 11.42
C ALA A 391 -0.15 -19.87 12.25
N ASN A 392 0.61 -18.87 11.75
CA ASN A 392 0.95 -17.64 12.45
C ASN A 392 0.57 -16.39 11.64
N ASN A 393 0.24 -15.30 12.34
CA ASN A 393 0.05 -13.98 11.72
C ASN A 393 1.35 -13.16 11.80
N TYR A 394 1.81 -12.65 10.66
CA TYR A 394 3.01 -11.84 10.52
C TYR A 394 2.71 -10.47 9.93
N VAL A 395 3.29 -9.41 10.50
CA VAL A 395 3.22 -8.04 9.97
C VAL A 395 4.64 -7.50 9.81
N SER A 396 5.01 -7.20 8.56
CA SER A 396 6.18 -6.35 8.28
C SER A 396 5.86 -4.91 8.67
N TYR A 397 6.79 -4.25 9.34
CA TYR A 397 6.68 -2.84 9.70
C TYR A 397 8.01 -2.11 9.56
N MET A 398 7.94 -0.79 9.41
CA MET A 398 9.09 0.11 9.45
C MET A 398 9.11 0.96 10.71
N SER A 399 10.28 1.09 11.33
CA SER A 399 10.55 2.07 12.38
C SER A 399 10.96 3.39 11.72
N VAL A 400 10.11 4.42 11.80
CA VAL A 400 10.37 5.74 11.21
C VAL A 400 11.20 6.58 12.17
N LYS A 401 12.33 7.10 11.70
CA LYS A 401 13.23 8.00 12.44
C LYS A 401 12.84 9.47 12.30
N SER A 402 12.44 9.86 11.09
CA SER A 402 11.98 11.20 10.74
C SER A 402 11.17 11.18 9.45
N TRP A 403 10.08 11.96 9.43
CA TRP A 403 9.44 12.42 8.20
C TRP A 403 10.28 13.60 7.67
N ASP A 404 10.79 13.53 6.44
CA ASP A 404 11.85 14.44 5.98
C ASP A 404 11.31 15.52 5.03
N THR A 405 10.81 15.13 3.87
CA THR A 405 10.09 15.99 2.90
C THR A 405 8.90 15.20 2.33
N PRO A 406 7.88 15.84 1.73
CA PRO A 406 6.72 15.10 1.20
C PRO A 406 7.14 13.95 0.26
N GLY A 407 6.71 12.73 0.58
CA GLY A 407 7.11 11.50 -0.13
C GLY A 407 8.52 10.99 0.18
N ARG A 408 9.21 11.49 1.22
CA ARG A 408 10.55 11.06 1.67
C ARG A 408 10.60 10.98 3.19
N TRP A 409 11.08 9.86 3.71
CA TRP A 409 11.31 9.67 5.14
C TRP A 409 12.48 8.74 5.37
N THR A 410 13.05 8.85 6.57
CA THR A 410 14.19 8.08 7.00
C THR A 410 13.74 7.08 8.04
N THR A 411 14.01 5.79 7.81
CA THR A 411 13.78 4.73 8.79
C THR A 411 14.99 4.53 9.71
N ASN A 412 14.77 3.84 10.83
CA ASN A 412 15.85 3.19 11.59
C ASN A 412 16.10 1.77 11.05
N TYR A 413 15.03 1.03 10.83
CA TYR A 413 15.04 -0.35 10.35
C TYR A 413 13.63 -0.75 9.87
N SER A 414 13.54 -1.87 9.17
CA SER A 414 12.31 -2.67 9.01
C SER A 414 12.44 -3.99 9.77
N ALA A 415 11.31 -4.56 10.19
CA ALA A 415 11.27 -5.85 10.87
C ALA A 415 9.91 -6.54 10.70
N VAL A 416 9.84 -7.80 11.10
CA VAL A 416 8.61 -8.57 11.25
C VAL A 416 8.17 -8.58 12.71
N SER A 417 6.89 -8.32 12.94
CA SER A 417 6.20 -8.61 14.18
C SER A 417 5.32 -9.85 13.97
N MET A 418 5.29 -10.77 14.93
CA MET A 418 4.48 -11.99 14.89
C MET A 418 3.48 -11.97 16.04
N TYR A 419 2.24 -12.41 15.80
CA TYR A 419 1.26 -12.57 16.88
C TYR A 419 1.58 -13.80 17.74
N ASP A 420 1.63 -13.60 19.06
CA ASP A 420 1.75 -14.65 20.08
C ASP A 420 0.38 -14.88 20.76
N PRO A 421 -0.33 -15.98 20.44
CA PRO A 421 -1.62 -16.29 21.03
C PRO A 421 -1.54 -16.69 22.52
N ALA A 422 -0.36 -16.99 23.06
CA ALA A 422 -0.19 -17.31 24.48
C ALA A 422 -0.09 -16.06 25.37
N THR A 423 0.28 -14.90 24.81
CA THR A 423 0.31 -13.62 25.54
C THR A 423 -0.61 -12.53 25.00
N ASP A 424 -1.35 -12.83 23.92
CA ASP A 424 -2.27 -11.93 23.19
C ASP A 424 -1.57 -10.63 22.73
N LYS A 425 -0.40 -10.79 22.10
CA LYS A 425 0.50 -9.67 21.75
C LYS A 425 1.23 -9.89 20.45
N TRP A 426 1.62 -8.79 19.83
CA TRP A 426 2.53 -8.77 18.70
C TRP A 426 3.97 -8.58 19.17
N VAL A 427 4.84 -9.48 18.73
CA VAL A 427 6.22 -9.63 19.22
C VAL A 427 7.22 -9.41 18.08
N LEU A 428 8.07 -8.39 18.23
CA LEU A 428 9.20 -8.11 17.33
C LEU A 428 10.15 -9.31 17.23
N GLN A 429 10.23 -9.88 16.03
CA GLN A 429 11.15 -10.96 15.68
C GLN A 429 12.53 -10.34 15.40
N ARG A 430 13.37 -10.23 16.43
CA ARG A 430 14.63 -9.45 16.38
C ARG A 430 15.63 -9.91 15.32
N SER A 431 15.59 -11.18 14.97
CA SER A 431 16.31 -11.80 13.85
C SER A 431 15.89 -11.28 12.46
N THR A 432 14.83 -10.46 12.37
CA THR A 432 14.32 -9.84 11.13
C THR A 432 14.61 -8.35 10.98
N ILE A 433 15.32 -7.73 11.93
CA ILE A 433 15.68 -6.31 11.89
C ILE A 433 16.69 -6.05 10.76
N ARG A 434 16.24 -5.42 9.66
CA ARG A 434 17.06 -4.94 8.54
C ARG A 434 17.38 -3.47 8.73
N SER A 435 18.65 -3.12 8.93
CA SER A 435 19.03 -1.76 9.29
C SER A 435 18.96 -0.81 8.10
N ALA A 436 18.38 0.38 8.27
CA ALA A 436 18.27 1.35 7.17
C ALA A 436 19.63 1.94 6.71
N GLY A 437 20.69 1.72 7.48
CA GLY A 437 22.03 2.26 7.26
C GLY A 437 22.88 2.14 8.54
N TRP A 438 24.08 2.73 8.54
CA TRP A 438 24.95 2.66 9.72
C TRP A 438 24.38 3.52 10.85
N PHE A 439 24.51 3.05 12.10
CA PHE A 439 24.10 3.76 13.32
C PHE A 439 22.59 4.12 13.35
N ARG A 440 21.75 3.24 12.78
CA ARG A 440 20.29 3.39 12.72
C ARG A 440 19.56 2.51 13.74
N SER A 441 19.83 1.21 13.74
CA SER A 441 19.37 0.23 14.73
C SER A 441 20.46 -0.18 15.72
N SER A 442 20.11 -0.99 16.71
CA SER A 442 21.07 -1.75 17.54
C SER A 442 21.61 -2.99 16.82
N THR A 443 20.85 -3.58 15.89
CA THR A 443 21.36 -4.56 14.91
C THR A 443 22.35 -3.89 13.95
N PRO A 444 23.52 -4.49 13.66
CA PRO A 444 24.45 -4.00 12.64
C PRO A 444 23.83 -3.95 11.23
N TYR A 445 24.30 -3.03 10.40
CA TYR A 445 23.85 -2.89 9.02
C TYR A 445 24.42 -3.99 8.11
N VAL A 446 23.54 -4.61 7.30
CA VAL A 446 23.93 -5.48 6.18
C VAL A 446 23.72 -4.71 4.87
N ALA A 447 24.69 -4.76 3.97
CA ALA A 447 24.58 -4.12 2.68
C ALA A 447 23.38 -4.70 1.89
N GLY A 448 22.51 -3.81 1.40
CA GLY A 448 21.24 -4.15 0.75
C GLY A 448 20.00 -3.99 1.63
N ASP A 449 20.11 -4.00 2.96
CA ASP A 449 18.97 -3.81 3.88
C ASP A 449 18.18 -2.52 3.59
N GLN A 450 18.85 -1.48 3.09
CA GLN A 450 18.26 -0.19 2.73
C GLN A 450 17.23 -0.30 1.58
N ASN A 451 17.24 -1.39 0.81
CA ASN A 451 16.29 -1.67 -0.27
C ASN A 451 15.04 -2.42 0.22
N PHE A 452 15.02 -2.88 1.47
CA PHE A 452 13.98 -3.73 2.06
C PHE A 452 13.36 -3.07 3.31
N GLN A 453 13.06 -1.77 3.21
CA GLN A 453 12.59 -0.94 4.34
C GLN A 453 11.06 -0.83 4.40
N GLN A 454 10.38 -0.91 3.25
CA GLN A 454 8.96 -1.27 3.16
C GLN A 454 8.87 -2.62 2.43
N MET A 455 7.79 -3.36 2.65
CA MET A 455 7.56 -4.68 2.04
C MET A 455 6.17 -4.73 1.41
N ALA A 456 6.02 -5.59 0.40
CA ALA A 456 4.76 -6.18 -0.03
C ALA A 456 4.94 -7.71 -0.07
N TYR A 457 4.03 -8.46 0.54
CA TYR A 457 4.10 -9.91 0.69
C TYR A 457 3.08 -10.63 -0.18
N VAL A 458 3.50 -11.71 -0.84
CA VAL A 458 2.60 -12.70 -1.44
C VAL A 458 3.11 -14.10 -1.14
N LEU A 459 2.25 -14.94 -0.57
CA LEU A 459 2.54 -16.35 -0.38
C LEU A 459 2.40 -17.08 -1.73
N GLN A 460 3.29 -18.02 -2.04
CA GLN A 460 3.15 -18.83 -3.25
C GLN A 460 1.81 -19.58 -3.25
N PRO A 461 1.08 -19.65 -4.37
CA PRO A 461 -0.13 -20.45 -4.46
C PRO A 461 0.20 -21.93 -4.20
N GLU A 462 -0.66 -22.63 -3.45
CA GLU A 462 -0.33 -23.98 -2.94
C GLU A 462 -0.35 -25.02 -4.07
N GLU A 463 -1.27 -24.84 -5.01
CA GLU A 463 -1.41 -25.58 -6.25
C GLU A 463 -0.22 -25.38 -7.23
N GLN A 464 0.60 -24.36 -7.01
CA GLN A 464 1.86 -24.13 -7.74
C GLN A 464 3.09 -24.72 -7.03
N VAL A 465 2.93 -25.39 -5.88
CA VAL A 465 4.00 -26.10 -5.16
C VAL A 465 3.84 -27.60 -5.40
N ALA A 466 4.88 -28.26 -5.91
CA ALA A 466 4.83 -29.72 -6.10
C ALA A 466 4.82 -30.44 -4.74
N ALA A 467 4.17 -31.61 -4.67
CA ALA A 467 4.00 -32.35 -3.42
C ALA A 467 5.35 -32.76 -2.79
N GLY A 468 5.74 -32.06 -1.72
CA GLY A 468 7.01 -32.24 -1.02
C GLY A 468 8.07 -31.15 -1.26
N ASP A 469 7.82 -30.21 -2.18
CA ASP A 469 8.66 -29.03 -2.37
C ASP A 469 8.37 -27.94 -1.32
N THR A 470 9.32 -27.02 -1.16
CA THR A 470 9.22 -25.89 -0.25
C THR A 470 8.27 -24.81 -0.80
N ARG A 471 7.19 -24.50 -0.08
CA ARG A 471 6.38 -23.29 -0.30
C ARG A 471 7.14 -22.05 0.18
N TYR A 472 7.15 -21.00 -0.64
CA TYR A 472 7.85 -19.75 -0.35
C TYR A 472 6.88 -18.59 -0.09
N LEU A 473 7.21 -17.76 0.92
CA LEU A 473 6.72 -16.39 1.00
C LEU A 473 7.63 -15.51 0.13
N TYR A 474 7.07 -14.80 -0.84
CA TYR A 474 7.77 -13.78 -1.61
C TYR A 474 7.56 -12.40 -0.97
N ALA A 475 8.64 -11.62 -0.89
CA ALA A 475 8.69 -10.32 -0.24
C ALA A 475 9.38 -9.30 -1.16
N PHE A 476 8.57 -8.42 -1.73
CA PHE A 476 9.00 -7.28 -2.55
C PHE A 476 9.37 -6.14 -1.61
N GLY A 477 10.66 -5.83 -1.50
CA GLY A 477 11.16 -4.72 -0.70
C GLY A 477 11.27 -3.43 -1.51
N THR A 478 10.90 -2.30 -0.92
CA THR A 478 11.32 -0.97 -1.43
C THR A 478 12.15 -0.24 -0.38
N PRO A 479 12.94 0.78 -0.77
CA PRO A 479 13.51 1.74 0.16
C PRO A 479 12.47 2.50 0.99
N ALA A 480 12.95 3.28 1.96
CA ALA A 480 12.11 4.22 2.69
C ALA A 480 11.73 5.42 1.80
N GLY A 481 10.48 5.89 1.91
CA GLY A 481 9.93 6.93 1.06
C GLY A 481 9.17 6.40 -0.16
N ARG A 482 8.80 7.34 -1.05
CA ARG A 482 8.20 7.08 -2.38
C ARG A 482 9.27 7.20 -3.46
N ALA A 483 10.35 6.44 -3.29
CA ALA A 483 11.57 6.49 -4.09
C ALA A 483 12.22 5.12 -4.15
N GLY A 484 13.05 4.89 -5.17
CA GLY A 484 13.63 3.58 -5.40
C GLY A 484 12.70 2.65 -6.19
N SER A 485 13.24 1.48 -6.49
CA SER A 485 12.54 0.38 -7.17
C SER A 485 12.10 -0.67 -6.14
N ALA A 486 11.22 -1.59 -6.55
CA ALA A 486 10.99 -2.82 -5.79
C ALA A 486 12.05 -3.89 -6.13
N TYR A 487 12.61 -4.50 -5.09
CA TYR A 487 13.60 -5.56 -5.13
C TYR A 487 12.98 -6.84 -4.58
N LEU A 488 13.34 -8.00 -5.12
CA LEU A 488 12.69 -9.25 -4.75
C LEU A 488 13.54 -10.09 -3.77
N SER A 489 12.88 -10.56 -2.72
CA SER A 489 13.37 -11.61 -1.82
C SER A 489 12.30 -12.69 -1.62
N ARG A 490 12.70 -13.87 -1.14
CA ARG A 490 11.79 -14.93 -0.72
C ARG A 490 12.33 -15.68 0.49
N VAL A 491 11.48 -16.39 1.20
CA VAL A 491 11.84 -17.23 2.35
C VAL A 491 10.92 -18.46 2.40
N PRO A 492 11.39 -19.65 2.83
CA PRO A 492 10.49 -20.76 3.13
C PRO A 492 9.42 -20.34 4.12
N GLU A 493 8.19 -20.83 3.96
CA GLU A 493 7.04 -20.41 4.79
C GLU A 493 7.32 -20.58 6.30
N THR A 494 7.89 -21.73 6.68
CA THR A 494 8.26 -22.06 8.08
C THR A 494 9.51 -21.35 8.60
N ALA A 495 9.95 -20.27 7.94
CA ALA A 495 11.24 -19.62 8.18
C ALA A 495 11.18 -18.08 8.14
N ILE A 496 9.98 -17.49 8.08
CA ILE A 496 9.73 -16.04 7.95
C ILE A 496 10.48 -15.18 9.00
N THR A 497 10.79 -15.75 10.17
CA THR A 497 11.43 -15.07 11.30
C THR A 497 12.97 -15.07 11.30
N ASP A 498 13.65 -15.71 10.33
CA ASP A 498 15.12 -15.78 10.26
C ASP A 498 15.68 -15.29 8.90
N LEU A 499 16.33 -14.12 8.90
CA LEU A 499 16.96 -13.54 7.70
C LEU A 499 18.05 -14.41 7.07
N SER A 500 18.67 -15.32 7.83
CA SER A 500 19.67 -16.23 7.29
C SER A 500 19.08 -17.29 6.34
N GLN A 501 17.74 -17.42 6.32
CA GLN A 501 16.97 -18.28 5.41
C GLN A 501 16.47 -17.52 4.17
N TYR A 502 16.48 -16.18 4.16
CA TYR A 502 15.97 -15.40 3.03
C TYR A 502 16.92 -15.49 1.83
N GLU A 503 16.33 -15.69 0.65
CA GLU A 503 16.97 -15.68 -0.65
C GLU A 503 16.63 -14.40 -1.39
N TYR A 504 17.58 -13.87 -2.15
CA TYR A 504 17.48 -12.57 -2.84
C TYR A 504 17.73 -12.78 -4.34
N TRP A 505 16.89 -12.16 -5.17
CA TRP A 505 16.93 -12.37 -6.62
C TRP A 505 18.02 -11.52 -7.29
N ASP A 506 19.04 -12.16 -7.86
CA ASP A 506 20.16 -11.46 -8.55
C ASP A 506 19.86 -11.10 -10.02
N GLY A 507 18.67 -11.41 -10.51
CA GLY A 507 18.27 -11.28 -11.92
C GLY A 507 18.39 -12.58 -12.72
N SER A 508 18.98 -13.62 -12.14
CA SER A 508 19.18 -14.94 -12.76
C SER A 508 19.06 -16.11 -11.78
N THR A 509 19.46 -15.92 -10.51
CA THR A 509 19.43 -16.93 -9.46
C THR A 509 19.02 -16.37 -8.10
N TRP A 510 18.65 -17.29 -7.20
CA TRP A 510 18.25 -17.01 -5.83
C TRP A 510 19.44 -17.14 -4.87
N VAL A 511 19.90 -16.01 -4.33
CA VAL A 511 21.13 -15.94 -3.52
C VAL A 511 20.80 -15.73 -2.04
N ARG A 512 21.11 -16.74 -1.23
CA ARG A 512 20.77 -16.77 0.20
C ARG A 512 21.60 -15.81 1.06
N ASN A 513 20.93 -15.14 2.00
CA ASN A 513 21.49 -14.25 3.04
C ASN A 513 22.43 -13.16 2.48
N LYS A 514 22.01 -12.47 1.41
CA LYS A 514 22.90 -11.55 0.67
C LYS A 514 22.17 -10.37 0.00
N PRO A 515 21.41 -9.53 0.75
CA PRO A 515 20.52 -8.51 0.18
C PRO A 515 21.19 -7.53 -0.81
N ALA A 516 22.50 -7.28 -0.71
CA ALA A 516 23.27 -6.44 -1.64
C ALA A 516 23.22 -6.89 -3.11
N VAL A 517 22.95 -8.17 -3.41
CA VAL A 517 22.89 -8.65 -4.80
C VAL A 517 21.51 -8.48 -5.44
N ALA A 518 20.48 -8.08 -4.67
CA ALA A 518 19.12 -7.99 -5.17
C ALA A 518 19.03 -6.96 -6.31
N VAL A 519 18.45 -7.35 -7.44
CA VAL A 519 18.16 -6.43 -8.56
C VAL A 519 16.71 -5.92 -8.49
N PRO A 520 16.42 -4.73 -9.06
CA PRO A 520 15.05 -4.26 -9.14
C PRO A 520 14.22 -5.09 -10.13
N VAL A 521 13.04 -5.53 -9.70
CA VAL A 521 12.06 -6.25 -10.54
C VAL A 521 10.94 -5.33 -11.05
N ILE A 522 10.64 -4.24 -10.34
CA ILE A 522 9.65 -3.23 -10.73
C ILE A 522 10.24 -1.84 -10.46
N GLY A 523 10.22 -0.96 -11.46
CA GLY A 523 10.62 0.44 -11.35
C GLY A 523 10.76 1.13 -12.71
N ASP A 524 10.81 2.47 -12.72
CA ASP A 524 11.06 3.29 -13.93
C ASP A 524 12.55 3.47 -14.28
N SER A 525 13.46 3.34 -13.30
CA SER A 525 14.91 3.50 -13.47
C SER A 525 15.69 2.69 -12.42
N PRO A 526 16.71 1.90 -12.81
CA PRO A 526 17.61 1.22 -11.87
C PRO A 526 18.70 2.14 -11.26
N ASN A 527 18.71 3.42 -11.65
CA ASN A 527 19.76 4.40 -11.34
C ASN A 527 19.18 5.67 -10.68
N SER A 528 19.97 6.27 -9.79
CA SER A 528 19.60 7.42 -8.97
C SER A 528 19.61 8.74 -9.74
N GLY A 529 18.66 9.62 -9.43
CA GLY A 529 18.54 10.93 -10.06
C GLY A 529 19.51 12.00 -9.52
N GLY A 530 19.65 13.09 -10.27
CA GLY A 530 20.34 14.30 -9.84
C GLY A 530 21.87 14.30 -9.97
N LEU A 531 22.49 15.44 -9.63
CA LEU A 531 23.91 15.73 -9.87
C LEU A 531 24.90 14.72 -9.25
N PHE A 532 24.49 14.05 -8.16
CA PHE A 532 25.31 13.09 -7.43
C PHE A 532 24.74 11.65 -7.47
N GLY A 533 23.75 11.38 -8.34
CA GLY A 533 23.11 10.05 -8.44
C GLY A 533 24.12 8.92 -8.68
N TRP A 534 25.11 9.16 -9.55
CA TRP A 534 26.21 8.23 -9.83
C TRP A 534 27.01 7.81 -8.59
N ALA A 535 27.13 8.67 -7.58
CA ALA A 535 27.87 8.37 -6.36
C ALA A 535 27.03 7.52 -5.38
N ILE A 536 25.71 7.73 -5.36
CA ILE A 536 24.76 6.87 -4.63
C ILE A 536 24.72 5.48 -5.29
N ASP A 537 24.66 5.43 -6.62
CA ASP A 537 24.61 4.17 -7.37
C ASP A 537 25.90 3.37 -7.21
N LEU A 538 27.07 4.02 -7.24
CA LEU A 538 28.36 3.40 -6.94
C LEU A 538 28.44 2.91 -5.48
N ALA A 539 27.95 3.69 -4.51
CA ALA A 539 27.92 3.27 -3.11
C ALA A 539 27.00 2.05 -2.85
N ASN A 540 26.00 1.84 -3.71
CA ASN A 540 25.06 0.72 -3.70
C ASN A 540 25.48 -0.47 -4.59
N ASP A 541 26.59 -0.38 -5.35
CA ASP A 541 27.02 -1.48 -6.24
C ASP A 541 27.65 -2.62 -5.41
N PRO A 542 27.13 -3.88 -5.47
CA PRO A 542 27.74 -5.01 -4.79
C PRO A 542 29.19 -5.30 -5.24
N ASN A 543 29.60 -4.86 -6.43
CA ASN A 543 30.98 -4.97 -6.91
C ASN A 543 31.90 -3.91 -6.27
N PHE A 544 31.34 -2.78 -5.81
CA PHE A 544 32.08 -1.72 -5.13
C PHE A 544 32.02 -1.93 -3.60
N CYS A 545 33.04 -2.64 -3.08
CA CYS A 545 33.15 -2.97 -1.65
C CYS A 545 31.90 -3.66 -1.07
N GLY A 546 31.17 -4.46 -1.87
CA GLY A 546 29.99 -5.18 -1.40
C GLY A 546 28.75 -4.31 -1.20
N GLY A 547 28.69 -3.11 -1.77
CA GLY A 547 27.63 -2.12 -1.50
C GLY A 547 27.69 -1.52 -0.08
N TRP A 548 28.82 -1.71 0.63
CA TRP A 548 28.97 -1.33 2.04
C TRP A 548 28.74 0.16 2.31
N PHE A 549 29.10 1.02 1.35
CA PHE A 549 28.94 2.48 1.45
C PHE A 549 27.48 2.95 1.37
N ALA A 550 26.54 2.12 0.89
CA ALA A 550 25.12 2.44 0.90
C ALA A 550 24.57 2.69 2.32
N GLY A 551 25.22 2.14 3.34
CA GLY A 551 24.87 2.43 4.73
C GLY A 551 25.17 3.87 5.18
N PHE A 552 25.94 4.65 4.40
CA PHE A 552 26.04 6.11 4.53
C PHE A 552 25.07 6.85 3.61
N THR A 553 24.99 6.47 2.33
CA THR A 553 24.23 7.23 1.31
C THR A 553 22.72 6.99 1.34
N GLY A 554 22.29 5.88 1.94
CA GLY A 554 20.96 5.31 1.70
C GLY A 554 20.88 4.58 0.36
N ALA A 555 19.67 4.11 0.04
CA ALA A 555 19.34 3.36 -1.15
C ALA A 555 19.43 4.19 -2.45
N LYS A 556 19.39 3.50 -3.59
CA LYS A 556 19.16 4.13 -4.89
C LYS A 556 17.80 4.80 -4.95
N THR A 557 17.70 5.93 -5.65
CA THR A 557 16.48 6.77 -5.67
C THR A 557 15.59 6.59 -6.89
N GLY A 558 16.09 5.99 -7.99
CA GLY A 558 15.30 5.70 -9.19
C GLY A 558 14.41 4.46 -9.03
N GLY A 559 13.28 4.44 -9.76
CA GLY A 559 12.28 3.38 -9.72
C GLY A 559 10.88 3.94 -9.49
N ASN A 560 10.78 4.95 -8.62
CA ASN A 560 9.55 5.61 -8.19
C ASN A 560 8.40 4.63 -7.89
N VAL A 561 8.71 3.59 -7.10
CA VAL A 561 7.73 2.67 -6.53
C VAL A 561 7.43 3.07 -5.09
N SER A 562 6.15 3.07 -4.70
CA SER A 562 5.73 3.39 -3.33
C SER A 562 4.57 2.53 -2.85
N GLU A 563 4.63 2.18 -1.54
CA GLU A 563 3.50 1.66 -0.75
C GLU A 563 2.75 0.54 -1.47
N MET A 564 3.51 -0.45 -1.92
CA MET A 564 3.06 -1.53 -2.80
C MET A 564 2.22 -2.57 -2.05
N SER A 565 1.26 -3.18 -2.75
CA SER A 565 0.71 -4.49 -2.39
C SER A 565 0.76 -5.46 -3.58
N VAL A 566 0.77 -6.75 -3.29
CA VAL A 566 0.83 -7.82 -4.29
C VAL A 566 -0.05 -8.99 -3.86
N GLN A 567 -0.69 -9.64 -4.82
CA GLN A 567 -1.54 -10.81 -4.65
C GLN A 567 -1.24 -11.79 -5.80
N TYR A 568 -1.55 -13.07 -5.63
CA TYR A 568 -1.86 -13.92 -6.78
C TYR A 568 -3.38 -13.94 -6.96
N ASN A 569 -3.84 -13.68 -8.18
CA ASN A 569 -5.25 -13.55 -8.50
C ASN A 569 -5.65 -14.71 -9.42
N GLU A 570 -6.52 -15.58 -8.90
CA GLU A 570 -6.87 -16.86 -9.54
C GLU A 570 -7.63 -16.65 -10.86
N TYR A 571 -8.53 -15.66 -10.93
CA TYR A 571 -9.27 -15.29 -12.15
C TYR A 571 -8.37 -14.92 -13.34
N LEU A 572 -7.24 -14.25 -13.10
CA LEU A 572 -6.27 -13.91 -14.15
C LEU A 572 -5.19 -14.98 -14.38
N ASP A 573 -5.04 -15.95 -13.47
CA ASP A 573 -3.87 -16.86 -13.37
C ASP A 573 -2.55 -16.06 -13.38
N LYS A 574 -2.46 -15.01 -12.51
CA LYS A 574 -1.33 -14.06 -12.43
C LYS A 574 -1.08 -13.52 -11.04
N TYR A 575 0.18 -13.23 -10.79
CA TYR A 575 0.56 -12.24 -9.79
C TYR A 575 0.11 -10.86 -10.25
N VAL A 576 -0.66 -10.17 -9.41
CA VAL A 576 -1.12 -8.79 -9.59
C VAL A 576 -0.42 -7.92 -8.55
N VAL A 577 0.17 -6.81 -8.99
CA VAL A 577 0.87 -5.87 -8.11
C VAL A 577 0.35 -4.46 -8.32
N MET A 578 0.12 -3.73 -7.23
CA MET A 578 -0.34 -2.35 -7.23
C MET A 578 0.63 -1.46 -6.44
N TYR A 579 0.97 -0.29 -6.98
CA TYR A 579 1.90 0.64 -6.35
C TYR A 579 1.67 2.09 -6.81
N GLY A 580 2.11 3.07 -6.00
CA GLY A 580 2.11 4.49 -6.38
C GLY A 580 3.35 4.86 -7.20
N ASP A 581 3.18 5.57 -8.33
CA ASP A 581 4.25 6.05 -9.21
C ASP A 581 4.86 7.41 -8.80
N GLY A 582 5.82 7.91 -9.58
CA GLY A 582 6.49 9.21 -9.35
C GLY A 582 5.62 10.45 -9.57
N LEU A 583 4.42 10.30 -10.15
CA LEU A 583 3.35 11.31 -10.22
C LEU A 583 2.21 11.01 -9.21
N ASN A 584 2.42 10.01 -8.35
CA ASN A 584 1.51 9.53 -7.33
C ASN A 584 0.16 9.03 -7.92
N ASN A 585 0.16 8.48 -9.15
CA ASN A 585 -0.94 7.63 -9.65
C ASN A 585 -0.73 6.19 -9.16
N ILE A 586 -1.83 5.43 -9.02
CA ILE A 586 -1.75 3.99 -8.79
C ILE A 586 -1.59 3.27 -10.14
N GLN A 587 -0.54 2.46 -10.21
CA GLN A 587 -0.23 1.59 -11.33
C GLN A 587 -0.46 0.14 -10.91
N LEU A 588 -1.13 -0.62 -11.77
CA LEU A 588 -1.26 -2.08 -11.70
C LEU A 588 -0.32 -2.72 -12.72
N ARG A 589 0.28 -3.87 -12.39
CA ARG A 589 0.97 -4.75 -13.33
C ARG A 589 0.61 -6.21 -13.06
N THR A 590 0.80 -7.06 -14.07
CA THR A 590 0.63 -8.51 -13.97
C THR A 590 1.90 -9.27 -14.36
N ALA A 591 2.13 -10.44 -13.77
CA ALA A 591 3.20 -11.37 -14.14
C ALA A 591 2.79 -12.83 -13.91
N ASN A 592 3.45 -13.76 -14.62
CA ASN A 592 3.25 -15.19 -14.40
C ASN A 592 4.07 -15.73 -13.20
N THR A 593 5.17 -15.06 -12.83
CA THR A 593 5.96 -15.38 -11.62
C THR A 593 6.40 -14.09 -10.92
N PRO A 594 6.79 -14.12 -9.62
CA PRO A 594 7.20 -12.93 -8.87
C PRO A 594 8.43 -12.19 -9.45
N GLU A 595 9.35 -12.93 -10.07
CA GLU A 595 10.55 -12.39 -10.75
C GLU A 595 10.20 -11.59 -12.01
N GLY A 596 9.03 -11.82 -12.60
CA GLY A 596 8.60 -11.25 -13.88
C GLY A 596 8.87 -12.15 -15.09
N PRO A 597 8.90 -11.61 -16.32
CA PRO A 597 8.75 -10.19 -16.64
C PRO A 597 7.36 -9.66 -16.28
N TRP A 598 7.34 -8.49 -15.65
CA TRP A 598 6.11 -7.76 -15.35
C TRP A 598 5.58 -7.04 -16.58
N SER A 599 4.25 -6.96 -16.72
CA SER A 599 3.58 -6.22 -17.78
C SER A 599 3.98 -4.73 -17.78
N ASP A 600 3.69 -4.04 -18.89
CA ASP A 600 3.59 -2.58 -18.88
C ASP A 600 2.62 -2.10 -17.78
N PRO A 601 2.82 -0.91 -17.21
CA PRO A 601 1.98 -0.37 -16.15
C PRO A 601 0.61 0.06 -16.69
N ILE A 602 -0.43 -0.32 -15.94
CA ILE A 602 -1.83 -0.01 -16.20
C ILE A 602 -2.29 0.98 -15.12
N MET A 603 -2.57 2.23 -15.48
CA MET A 603 -3.01 3.23 -14.50
C MET A 603 -4.44 2.95 -14.06
N VAL A 604 -4.68 2.73 -12.77
CA VAL A 604 -6.03 2.40 -12.23
C VAL A 604 -6.68 3.57 -11.47
N ALA A 605 -5.88 4.42 -10.84
CA ALA A 605 -6.35 5.66 -10.18
C ALA A 605 -5.32 6.78 -10.34
N SER A 606 -5.75 7.99 -10.72
CA SER A 606 -4.84 9.15 -10.90
C SER A 606 -4.90 10.15 -9.75
N SER A 607 -3.74 10.72 -9.39
CA SER A 607 -3.61 11.82 -8.42
C SER A 607 -4.40 13.08 -8.80
N ILE A 608 -4.81 13.22 -10.07
CA ILE A 608 -5.70 14.29 -10.55
C ILE A 608 -7.17 14.00 -10.17
N GLN A 609 -7.60 12.75 -10.28
CA GLN A 609 -8.97 12.30 -9.95
C GLN A 609 -9.16 12.17 -8.44
N TYR A 610 -8.12 11.70 -7.74
CA TYR A 610 -8.11 11.53 -6.29
C TYR A 610 -6.91 12.28 -5.67
N PRO A 611 -7.01 13.62 -5.46
CA PRO A 611 -5.96 14.42 -4.85
C PRO A 611 -5.51 13.89 -3.50
N GLY A 612 -4.22 13.57 -3.40
CA GLY A 612 -3.63 13.01 -2.17
C GLY A 612 -3.95 11.53 -1.91
N LEU A 613 -4.31 10.76 -2.95
CA LEU A 613 -4.37 9.29 -2.88
C LEU A 613 -3.02 8.70 -2.47
N TYR A 614 -2.99 7.51 -1.87
CA TYR A 614 -1.79 6.70 -1.65
C TYR A 614 -2.12 5.27 -1.14
N ALA A 615 -1.08 4.46 -0.93
CA ALA A 615 -1.17 3.11 -0.34
C ALA A 615 -2.29 2.22 -0.91
N PRO A 616 -2.15 1.75 -2.17
CA PRO A 616 -3.08 0.79 -2.78
C PRO A 616 -2.90 -0.62 -2.16
N MET A 617 -3.80 -1.01 -1.26
CA MET A 617 -3.74 -2.29 -0.53
C MET A 617 -4.81 -3.26 -1.03
N ILE A 618 -4.43 -4.28 -1.81
CA ILE A 618 -5.35 -5.29 -2.36
C ILE A 618 -6.07 -6.06 -1.24
N HIS A 619 -7.38 -6.29 -1.39
CA HIS A 619 -8.15 -7.17 -0.50
C HIS A 619 -7.82 -8.64 -0.82
N PRO A 620 -7.44 -9.47 0.17
CA PRO A 620 -6.83 -10.78 -0.05
C PRO A 620 -7.74 -11.82 -0.72
N LEU A 621 -9.06 -11.64 -0.66
CA LEU A 621 -10.07 -12.51 -1.29
C LEU A 621 -10.45 -12.07 -2.73
N SER A 622 -9.83 -11.02 -3.27
CA SER A 622 -10.14 -10.54 -4.63
C SER A 622 -9.83 -11.61 -5.67
N GLY A 623 -10.83 -12.03 -6.43
CA GLY A 623 -10.68 -13.04 -7.48
C GLY A 623 -10.50 -14.49 -7.01
N THR A 624 -10.69 -14.80 -5.72
CA THR A 624 -10.63 -16.17 -5.18
C THR A 624 -12.01 -16.87 -5.15
N GLY A 625 -13.06 -16.18 -5.61
CA GLY A 625 -14.45 -16.66 -5.54
C GLY A 625 -15.02 -16.78 -4.12
N GLN A 626 -14.33 -16.26 -3.10
CA GLN A 626 -14.80 -16.20 -1.71
C GLN A 626 -15.56 -14.89 -1.38
N LEU A 627 -15.55 -13.93 -2.31
CA LEU A 627 -16.40 -12.74 -2.28
C LEU A 627 -17.68 -13.01 -3.09
N THR A 628 -18.76 -12.30 -2.77
CA THR A 628 -20.04 -12.40 -3.49
C THR A 628 -20.49 -11.06 -4.04
N ASP A 629 -21.07 -11.10 -5.24
CA ASP A 629 -21.60 -9.93 -5.93
C ASP A 629 -23.03 -9.54 -5.48
N ALA A 630 -23.58 -8.49 -6.08
CA ALA A 630 -24.93 -8.00 -5.78
C ALA A 630 -26.08 -8.91 -6.28
N ALA A 631 -25.79 -10.01 -7.00
CA ALA A 631 -26.75 -11.07 -7.32
C ALA A 631 -26.68 -12.24 -6.32
N GLY A 632 -25.60 -12.34 -5.54
CA GLY A 632 -25.29 -13.45 -4.65
C GLY A 632 -24.47 -14.57 -5.31
N ASP A 633 -23.90 -14.31 -6.48
CA ASP A 633 -22.98 -15.20 -7.18
C ASP A 633 -21.50 -14.85 -6.79
N PRO A 634 -20.52 -15.76 -6.98
CA PRO A 634 -19.14 -15.49 -6.59
C PRO A 634 -18.47 -14.40 -7.44
N ASP A 635 -17.97 -13.33 -6.81
CA ASP A 635 -17.19 -12.31 -7.52
C ASP A 635 -15.73 -12.78 -7.70
N VAL A 636 -15.44 -13.15 -8.95
CA VAL A 636 -14.09 -13.51 -9.41
C VAL A 636 -13.43 -12.38 -10.22
N SER A 637 -14.21 -11.46 -10.78
CA SER A 637 -13.75 -10.48 -11.77
C SER A 637 -13.30 -9.15 -11.17
N THR A 638 -13.74 -8.80 -9.97
CA THR A 638 -13.44 -7.51 -9.34
C THR A 638 -12.20 -7.58 -8.45
N LEU A 639 -11.28 -6.65 -8.68
CA LEU A 639 -10.18 -6.37 -7.75
C LEU A 639 -10.64 -5.33 -6.73
N TYR A 640 -10.87 -5.76 -5.50
CA TYR A 640 -11.14 -4.87 -4.37
C TYR A 640 -9.84 -4.45 -3.70
N TRP A 641 -9.70 -3.18 -3.35
CA TRP A 641 -8.48 -2.65 -2.72
C TRP A 641 -8.77 -1.39 -1.88
N ASN A 642 -8.07 -1.25 -0.76
CA ASN A 642 -8.09 -0.03 0.05
C ASN A 642 -7.19 1.03 -0.57
N MET A 643 -7.65 2.29 -0.56
CA MET A 643 -6.88 3.47 -0.93
C MET A 643 -6.90 4.49 0.21
N SER A 644 -5.74 5.01 0.58
CA SER A 644 -5.63 6.09 1.56
C SER A 644 -5.79 7.46 0.90
N LEU A 645 -6.46 8.40 1.56
CA LEU A 645 -6.67 9.76 1.06
C LEU A 645 -6.20 10.80 2.09
N TRP A 646 -5.05 11.42 1.84
CA TRP A 646 -4.39 12.36 2.76
C TRP A 646 -5.28 13.55 3.18
N GLY A 647 -6.15 14.02 2.27
CA GLY A 647 -7.01 15.19 2.52
C GLY A 647 -8.13 14.96 3.56
N ASN A 648 -8.72 13.77 3.59
CA ASN A 648 -9.64 13.35 4.67
C ASN A 648 -8.90 12.59 5.80
N TYR A 649 -7.65 12.22 5.54
CA TYR A 649 -6.80 11.32 6.32
C TYR A 649 -7.55 10.05 6.78
N ASN A 650 -8.13 9.35 5.80
CA ASN A 650 -8.93 8.14 5.96
C ASN A 650 -8.81 7.20 4.75
N VAL A 651 -9.25 5.96 4.91
CA VAL A 651 -9.20 4.88 3.91
C VAL A 651 -10.58 4.67 3.28
N VAL A 652 -10.59 4.54 1.95
CA VAL A 652 -11.76 4.22 1.11
C VAL A 652 -11.56 2.88 0.41
N LEU A 653 -12.62 2.07 0.30
CA LEU A 653 -12.63 0.87 -0.50
C LEU A 653 -12.82 1.25 -1.97
N MET A 654 -11.98 0.70 -2.82
CA MET A 654 -11.98 0.87 -4.27
C MET A 654 -12.20 -0.49 -4.95
N GLU A 655 -12.79 -0.46 -6.14
CA GLU A 655 -13.03 -1.63 -6.98
C GLU A 655 -12.42 -1.42 -8.37
N THR A 656 -12.08 -2.50 -9.08
CA THR A 656 -11.58 -2.43 -10.47
C THR A 656 -11.93 -3.71 -11.23
N ASP A 657 -12.67 -3.59 -12.33
CA ASP A 657 -12.98 -4.71 -13.23
C ASP A 657 -11.71 -5.23 -13.92
N LEU A 658 -11.39 -6.51 -13.69
CA LEU A 658 -10.27 -7.21 -14.32
C LEU A 658 -10.65 -7.93 -15.62
N THR A 659 -11.91 -7.96 -16.02
CA THR A 659 -12.38 -8.63 -17.24
C THR A 659 -11.65 -8.18 -18.52
N PRO A 660 -11.24 -6.90 -18.70
CA PRO A 660 -10.41 -6.49 -19.83
C PRO A 660 -8.97 -7.04 -19.84
N LEU A 661 -8.54 -7.72 -18.76
CA LEU A 661 -7.25 -8.41 -18.64
C LEU A 661 -7.37 -9.94 -18.70
N ALA A 662 -8.59 -10.48 -18.68
CA ALA A 662 -8.83 -11.92 -18.63
C ALA A 662 -8.26 -12.64 -19.87
N PRO A 663 -7.67 -13.83 -19.71
CA PRO A 663 -7.20 -14.62 -20.85
C PRO A 663 -8.40 -15.08 -21.70
N VAL A 664 -8.27 -15.01 -23.03
CA VAL A 664 -9.35 -15.29 -24.02
C VAL A 664 -9.91 -16.73 -23.94
N SER A 665 -9.35 -17.59 -23.09
CA SER A 665 -9.75 -18.98 -22.87
C SER A 665 -10.79 -19.20 -21.75
N THR A 666 -11.12 -18.19 -20.93
CA THR A 666 -12.12 -18.33 -19.83
C THR A 666 -13.58 -18.10 -20.25
N LEU A 667 -13.83 -17.90 -21.55
CA LEU A 667 -15.17 -17.72 -22.12
C LEU A 667 -15.61 -18.96 -22.93
N VAL A 668 -15.95 -20.05 -22.23
CA VAL A 668 -16.45 -21.32 -22.81
C VAL A 668 -17.60 -21.89 -21.98
#